data_AF-A0A524R2C8-F1
#
_entry.id   AF-A0A524R2C8-F1
#
_cell.length_a   1.000
_cell.length_b   1.000
_cell.length_c   1.000
_cell.angle_alpha   90.00
_cell.angle_beta   90.00
_cell.angle_gamma   90.00
#
_symmetry.space_group_name_H-M   'P 1'
#
loop_
_entity.id
_entity.type
_entity.pdbx_description
1 polymer ?
#
loop_
_entity_poly.entity_id
_entity_poly.type
_entity_poly.pdbx_seq_one_letter_code
_entity_poly.pdbx_strand_id
1 'polypeptide(L)'
;MKKTIADILLMLFIFTLASCSSPGTATPASGAVAPTATREPEPATVAPTAIPAPLPSGYTDLLQEKMASGEWSLEAGLVTMLSLFAGEIPASQADLGAGVLETEGTGILTLASGYLQTGTDQAVKDELTRLLNLLVPSQEALDRYSIPEGQASSRVPGLAAPVRQDVKKCHRLWVDGFPDLREPVFPCFLFGERKVAGNAYRVYYPLAWRGDESREPYYAATLEAAQEAITEFQEYGSVRPIYFVFSTLAYADCQQTGAEVVCGEIEPDVWASTGVGDFRPGTEACPVIINPASFAFDLPVPGQPGPYKQTIAHEIFHCFQAWNLRHQLVGPGVDSNWWGEGTAEYFSNLVYPAVNSEQEWADSFIELSNVKPLTNLSYENFAFFQFLGNRVGADGVIAMLRTMPTTPGRGAQLAALAAYPGIEETFEEFVRSVLDHTLTDSDGKRMALDIDFTEQYLFTDIANKEFSGHPFVLTRYRVSFDSEKSFAVEGLSDGDGRSAWRAFGSVGGWGTFPVTAAGGCEDLSYILYAITTTPSAVRTETVATTMVTEAPCDECLIGTWEATNDSVIAYMQSAAVGDNAPKVESAAGSMFLRFEADGTGAAGYKELVLHQRGGDYLEGAEVIVTFDGSSSGPYTADGFALTGLSGTTAISVSVQIIVDGTSLGSTTTPLRPEDFPVGLGTPTAYTCEGDSLTTWPPIEGGAVEPVVWFRVSP
;
A
#
# COMPACT_ATOMS: atom_id res chain seq x y z
N MET A 1 31.99 -33.59 -31.68
CA MET A 1 30.96 -34.65 -31.56
C MET A 1 29.80 -34.24 -30.64
N LYS A 2 29.99 -33.95 -29.34
CA LYS A 2 28.87 -33.52 -28.47
C LYS A 2 28.12 -32.26 -28.94
N LYS A 3 28.84 -31.24 -29.45
CA LYS A 3 28.24 -30.01 -29.98
C LYS A 3 27.45 -30.23 -31.28
N THR A 4 27.97 -31.10 -32.14
CA THR A 4 27.39 -31.44 -33.45
C THR A 4 26.15 -32.32 -33.35
N ILE A 5 26.05 -33.15 -32.31
CA ILE A 5 24.88 -34.00 -32.04
C ILE A 5 23.73 -33.15 -31.46
N ALA A 6 24.02 -32.19 -30.58
CA ALA A 6 23.01 -31.26 -30.06
C ALA A 6 22.39 -30.36 -31.16
N ASP A 7 23.21 -29.84 -32.08
CA ASP A 7 22.72 -29.00 -33.19
C ASP A 7 21.90 -29.80 -34.23
N ILE A 8 22.26 -31.07 -34.48
CA ILE A 8 21.50 -31.98 -35.36
C ILE A 8 20.18 -32.44 -34.70
N LEU A 9 20.18 -32.64 -33.38
CA LEU A 9 18.99 -33.04 -32.61
C LEU A 9 17.96 -31.92 -32.47
N LEU A 10 18.41 -30.67 -32.32
CA LEU A 10 17.54 -29.51 -32.34
C LEU A 10 16.92 -29.28 -33.73
N MET A 11 17.68 -29.55 -34.81
CA MET A 11 17.13 -29.52 -36.18
C MET A 11 16.07 -30.61 -36.41
N LEU A 12 16.27 -31.84 -35.91
CA LEU A 12 15.33 -32.94 -36.15
C LEU A 12 13.96 -32.79 -35.47
N PHE A 13 13.87 -32.05 -34.36
CA PHE A 13 12.59 -31.75 -33.71
C PHE A 13 11.93 -30.46 -34.26
N ILE A 14 12.73 -29.51 -34.77
CA ILE A 14 12.23 -28.23 -35.33
C ILE A 14 11.78 -28.38 -36.80
N PHE A 15 12.34 -29.32 -37.57
CA PHE A 15 12.02 -29.48 -39.00
C PHE A 15 10.63 -30.09 -39.30
N THR A 16 9.88 -30.57 -38.30
CA THR A 16 8.50 -31.03 -38.48
C THR A 16 7.43 -29.96 -38.19
N LEU A 17 7.81 -28.76 -37.72
CA LEU A 17 6.85 -27.71 -37.32
C LEU A 17 7.02 -26.35 -38.01
N ALA A 18 7.92 -26.21 -39.00
CA ALA A 18 8.16 -24.93 -39.67
C ALA A 18 8.14 -25.04 -41.21
N SER A 19 6.95 -24.88 -41.81
CA SER A 19 6.78 -24.68 -43.25
C SER A 19 5.93 -23.45 -43.57
N CYS A 20 6.31 -22.26 -43.08
CA CYS A 20 5.59 -21.02 -43.38
C CYS A 20 5.38 -20.77 -44.89
N SER A 21 4.12 -20.76 -45.32
CA SER A 21 3.67 -20.17 -46.59
C SER A 21 2.62 -19.09 -46.33
N SER A 22 2.83 -17.89 -46.89
CA SER A 22 1.96 -16.72 -46.68
C SER A 22 0.59 -16.92 -47.35
N PRO A 23 -0.54 -16.59 -46.70
CA PRO A 23 -1.84 -16.61 -47.36
C PRO A 23 -2.00 -15.41 -48.31
N GLY A 24 -2.42 -15.71 -49.54
CA GLY A 24 -2.79 -14.72 -50.54
C GLY A 24 -4.09 -14.00 -50.18
N THR A 25 -4.06 -12.68 -50.32
CA THR A 25 -5.17 -11.76 -50.06
C THR A 25 -6.32 -12.00 -51.04
N ALA A 26 -7.49 -12.38 -50.55
CA ALA A 26 -8.73 -12.36 -51.32
C ALA A 26 -9.50 -11.08 -50.99
N THR A 27 -9.73 -10.25 -52.02
CA THR A 27 -10.56 -9.03 -51.95
C THR A 27 -12.04 -9.40 -51.87
N PRO A 28 -12.80 -8.98 -50.84
CA PRO A 28 -14.25 -9.14 -50.84
C PRO A 28 -14.92 -7.98 -51.62
N ALA A 29 -15.97 -8.35 -52.36
CA ALA A 29 -16.79 -7.46 -53.14
C ALA A 29 -17.67 -6.56 -52.26
N SER A 30 -17.75 -5.29 -52.63
CA SER A 30 -18.59 -4.25 -52.04
C SER A 30 -20.07 -4.49 -52.34
N GLY A 31 -20.91 -4.48 -51.31
CA GLY A 31 -22.36 -4.43 -51.47
C GLY A 31 -23.13 -4.66 -50.18
N ALA A 32 -23.30 -3.63 -49.36
CA ALA A 32 -24.37 -3.60 -48.36
C ALA A 32 -24.89 -2.17 -48.15
N VAL A 33 -26.22 -2.05 -48.18
CA VAL A 33 -27.01 -0.82 -48.08
C VAL A 33 -27.09 -0.40 -46.61
N ALA A 34 -26.88 0.90 -46.36
CA ALA A 34 -26.96 1.50 -45.03
C ALA A 34 -28.37 1.35 -44.41
N PRO A 35 -28.48 0.82 -43.18
CA PRO A 35 -29.72 0.90 -42.42
C PRO A 35 -29.86 2.29 -41.78
N THR A 36 -31.05 2.86 -41.91
CA THR A 36 -31.46 4.13 -41.31
C THR A 36 -31.45 4.04 -39.78
N ALA A 37 -30.64 4.87 -39.14
CA ALA A 37 -30.53 4.98 -37.69
C ALA A 37 -31.89 5.31 -37.05
N THR A 38 -32.33 4.45 -36.14
CA THR A 38 -33.45 4.73 -35.24
C THR A 38 -32.85 5.33 -33.97
N ARG A 39 -33.23 6.56 -33.66
CA ARG A 39 -32.68 7.35 -32.56
C ARG A 39 -33.12 6.74 -31.23
N GLU A 40 -32.15 6.18 -30.51
CA GLU A 40 -32.32 5.66 -29.16
C GLU A 40 -32.59 6.83 -28.18
N PRO A 41 -33.50 6.66 -27.20
CA PRO A 41 -33.80 7.70 -26.23
C PRO A 41 -32.59 7.99 -25.34
N GLU A 42 -32.26 9.27 -25.27
CA GLU A 42 -31.20 9.85 -24.43
C GLU A 42 -31.36 9.37 -22.97
N PRO A 43 -30.37 8.66 -22.39
CA PRO A 43 -30.45 8.17 -21.02
C PRO A 43 -30.60 9.35 -20.06
N ALA A 44 -31.57 9.26 -19.17
CA ALA A 44 -31.85 10.29 -18.19
C ALA A 44 -30.60 10.59 -17.35
N THR A 45 -30.06 11.80 -17.51
CA THR A 45 -28.92 12.29 -16.75
C THR A 45 -29.35 12.44 -15.29
N VAL A 46 -29.03 11.44 -14.46
CA VAL A 46 -29.17 11.55 -13.00
C VAL A 46 -28.15 12.59 -12.55
N ALA A 47 -28.62 13.74 -12.07
CA ALA A 47 -27.74 14.74 -11.48
C ALA A 47 -26.99 14.08 -10.30
N PRO A 48 -25.65 14.07 -10.29
CA PRO A 48 -24.89 13.44 -9.21
C PRO A 48 -25.30 14.10 -7.90
N THR A 49 -25.63 13.25 -6.92
CA THR A 49 -25.89 13.72 -5.54
C THR A 49 -24.59 14.32 -5.04
N ALA A 50 -24.60 15.57 -4.60
CA ALA A 50 -23.39 16.24 -4.13
C ALA A 50 -22.78 15.41 -2.99
N ILE A 51 -21.57 14.90 -3.22
CA ILE A 51 -20.77 14.23 -2.19
C ILE A 51 -20.53 15.27 -1.09
N PRO A 52 -20.81 14.97 0.20
CA PRO A 52 -20.50 15.88 1.30
C PRO A 52 -19.04 16.31 1.19
N ALA A 53 -18.75 17.57 1.52
CA ALA A 53 -17.36 18.00 1.60
C ALA A 53 -16.63 17.10 2.63
N PRO A 54 -15.43 16.60 2.31
CA PRO A 54 -14.68 15.78 3.26
C PRO A 54 -14.41 16.60 4.53
N LEU A 55 -14.39 15.91 5.66
CA LEU A 55 -13.99 16.53 6.93
C LEU A 55 -12.54 17.06 6.80
N PRO A 56 -12.19 18.14 7.51
CA PRO A 56 -10.80 18.56 7.64
C PRO A 56 -9.95 17.40 8.18
N SER A 57 -8.73 17.25 7.66
CA SER A 57 -7.84 16.17 8.11
C SER A 57 -7.52 16.30 9.59
N GLY A 58 -7.13 17.50 10.06
CA GLY A 58 -6.83 17.76 11.47
C GLY A 58 -7.14 19.20 11.90
N TYR A 59 -6.83 19.53 13.16
CA TYR A 59 -7.11 20.84 13.74
C TYR A 59 -6.46 22.01 13.00
N THR A 60 -5.30 21.79 12.38
CA THR A 60 -4.62 22.80 11.57
C THR A 60 -5.40 23.14 10.30
N ASP A 61 -5.91 22.13 9.59
CA ASP A 61 -6.73 22.32 8.39
C ASP A 61 -8.04 23.01 8.75
N LEU A 62 -8.67 22.61 9.87
CA LEU A 62 -9.86 23.28 10.39
C LEU A 62 -9.58 24.76 10.72
N LEU A 63 -8.46 25.08 11.37
CA LEU A 63 -8.05 26.47 11.62
C LEU A 63 -7.91 27.25 10.31
N GLN A 64 -7.27 26.66 9.29
CA GLN A 64 -7.11 27.30 7.98
C GLN A 64 -8.45 27.52 7.26
N GLU A 65 -9.35 26.54 7.30
CA GLU A 65 -10.69 26.63 6.72
C GLU A 65 -11.53 27.72 7.40
N LYS A 66 -11.54 27.76 8.74
CA LYS A 66 -12.21 28.79 9.54
C LYS A 66 -11.62 30.18 9.31
N MET A 67 -10.31 30.27 9.08
CA MET A 67 -9.66 31.53 8.68
C MET A 67 -10.04 31.95 7.26
N ALA A 68 -10.10 31.01 6.31
CA ALA A 68 -10.42 31.29 4.91
C ALA A 68 -11.89 31.72 4.72
N SER A 69 -12.80 31.15 5.50
CA SER A 69 -14.21 31.57 5.56
C SER A 69 -14.43 32.90 6.30
N GLY A 70 -13.42 33.38 7.05
CA GLY A 70 -13.49 34.58 7.86
C GLY A 70 -14.25 34.38 9.18
N GLU A 71 -14.56 33.14 9.55
CA GLU A 71 -15.19 32.80 10.82
C GLU A 71 -14.23 33.08 11.99
N TRP A 72 -12.95 32.75 11.82
CA TRP A 72 -11.91 32.99 12.83
C TRP A 72 -10.81 33.92 12.31
N SER A 73 -10.24 34.73 13.21
CA SER A 73 -8.88 35.23 13.04
C SER A 73 -7.87 34.18 13.50
N LEU A 74 -6.60 34.30 13.12
CA LEU A 74 -5.55 33.41 13.60
C LEU A 74 -5.49 33.41 15.15
N GLU A 75 -5.57 34.60 15.76
CA GLU A 75 -5.57 34.76 17.22
C GLU A 75 -6.73 34.03 17.89
N ALA A 76 -7.95 34.26 17.41
CA ALA A 76 -9.15 33.67 17.97
C ALA A 76 -9.16 32.14 17.81
N GLY A 77 -8.70 31.64 16.66
CA GLY A 77 -8.61 30.22 16.41
C GLY A 77 -7.55 29.53 17.27
N LEU A 78 -6.36 30.11 17.42
CA LEU A 78 -5.30 29.54 18.27
C LEU A 78 -5.73 29.50 19.74
N VAL A 79 -6.31 30.58 20.26
CA VAL A 79 -6.81 30.60 21.65
C VAL A 79 -7.93 29.58 21.83
N THR A 80 -8.91 29.53 20.93
CA THR A 80 -10.02 28.57 20.99
C THR A 80 -9.52 27.12 21.01
N MET A 81 -8.64 26.76 20.07
CA MET A 81 -8.11 25.39 19.98
C MET A 81 -7.27 25.02 21.20
N LEU A 82 -6.40 25.90 21.69
CA LEU A 82 -5.62 25.61 22.89
C LEU A 82 -6.46 25.57 24.16
N SER A 83 -7.49 26.41 24.29
CA SER A 83 -8.45 26.34 25.40
C SER A 83 -9.26 25.04 25.36
N LEU A 84 -9.61 24.54 24.17
CA LEU A 84 -10.21 23.22 24.00
C LEU A 84 -9.26 22.13 24.48
N PHE A 85 -8.00 22.15 24.03
CA PHE A 85 -6.98 21.16 24.43
C PHE A 85 -6.70 21.20 25.92
N ALA A 86 -6.79 22.39 26.52
CA ALA A 86 -6.63 22.61 27.95
C ALA A 86 -7.84 22.14 28.78
N GLY A 87 -8.94 21.74 28.13
CA GLY A 87 -10.20 21.38 28.78
C GLY A 87 -10.94 22.58 29.39
N GLU A 88 -10.58 23.81 29.01
CA GLU A 88 -11.24 25.04 29.52
C GLU A 88 -12.59 25.30 28.85
N ILE A 89 -12.74 24.81 27.62
CA ILE A 89 -14.01 24.80 26.89
C ILE A 89 -14.29 23.38 26.36
N PRO A 90 -15.55 22.92 26.36
CA PRO A 90 -15.92 21.65 25.72
C PRO A 90 -15.89 21.79 24.19
N ALA A 91 -15.81 20.67 23.47
CA ALA A 91 -15.79 20.66 22.00
C ALA A 91 -17.03 21.34 21.39
N SER A 92 -18.18 21.19 22.06
CA SER A 92 -19.44 21.85 21.68
C SER A 92 -19.41 23.38 21.72
N GLN A 93 -18.47 23.98 22.45
CA GLN A 93 -18.26 25.43 22.51
C GLN A 93 -17.12 25.91 21.59
N ALA A 94 -16.30 25.00 21.08
CA ALA A 94 -15.18 25.32 20.20
C ALA A 94 -15.58 25.48 18.72
N ASP A 95 -16.86 25.33 18.37
CA ASP A 95 -17.40 25.49 17.01
C ASP A 95 -16.61 24.71 15.94
N LEU A 96 -16.28 23.45 16.25
CA LEU A 96 -15.51 22.57 15.37
C LEU A 96 -16.28 22.12 14.10
N GLY A 97 -17.55 22.53 13.96
CA GLY A 97 -18.41 22.06 12.89
C GLY A 97 -18.68 20.56 12.99
N ALA A 98 -18.39 19.83 11.93
CA ALA A 98 -18.53 18.37 11.88
C ALA A 98 -17.35 17.62 12.51
N GLY A 99 -16.34 18.33 13.03
CA GLY A 99 -15.15 17.77 13.64
C GLY A 99 -13.96 17.73 12.70
N VAL A 100 -12.94 16.97 13.10
CA VAL A 100 -11.71 16.68 12.34
C VAL A 100 -11.51 15.16 12.32
N LEU A 101 -10.84 14.63 11.31
CA LEU A 101 -10.52 13.19 11.27
C LEU A 101 -9.42 12.84 12.28
N GLU A 102 -8.39 13.67 12.35
CA GLU A 102 -7.23 13.56 13.21
C GLU A 102 -7.37 14.53 14.37
N THR A 103 -7.37 14.00 15.59
CA THR A 103 -7.44 14.81 16.79
C THR A 103 -6.07 15.33 17.22
N GLU A 104 -5.05 15.38 16.35
CA GLU A 104 -3.70 15.77 16.74
C GLU A 104 -3.49 17.29 16.89
N GLY A 105 -2.82 17.73 17.96
CA GLY A 105 -2.72 19.13 18.38
C GLY A 105 -1.36 19.78 18.14
N THR A 106 -0.35 19.03 17.70
CA THR A 106 1.04 19.49 17.56
C THR A 106 1.17 20.65 16.57
N GLY A 107 0.41 20.63 15.48
CA GLY A 107 0.33 21.73 14.52
C GLY A 107 -0.14 23.04 15.14
N ILE A 108 -1.17 23.00 15.99
CA ILE A 108 -1.70 24.18 16.70
C ILE A 108 -0.68 24.71 17.72
N LEU A 109 -0.03 23.82 18.48
CA LEU A 109 1.03 24.19 19.44
C LEU A 109 2.20 24.90 18.73
N THR A 110 2.56 24.40 17.54
CA THR A 110 3.60 24.99 16.69
C THR A 110 3.21 26.38 16.19
N LEU A 111 1.99 26.54 15.68
CA LEU A 111 1.48 27.83 15.21
C LEU A 111 1.39 28.86 16.34
N ALA A 112 0.91 28.45 17.52
CA ALA A 112 0.85 29.31 18.71
C ALA A 112 2.25 29.77 19.16
N SER A 113 3.21 28.84 19.18
CA SER A 113 4.61 29.16 19.48
C SER A 113 5.21 30.15 18.47
N GLY A 114 4.88 29.99 17.18
CA GLY A 114 5.27 30.95 16.13
C GLY A 114 4.63 32.32 16.31
N TYR A 115 3.35 32.35 16.72
CA TYR A 115 2.64 33.60 17.04
C TYR A 115 3.26 34.34 18.23
N LEU A 116 3.74 33.63 19.26
CA LEU A 116 4.45 34.28 20.37
C LEU A 116 5.69 35.06 19.92
N GLN A 117 6.35 34.62 18.85
CA GLN A 117 7.53 35.30 18.31
C GLN A 117 7.18 36.49 17.41
N THR A 118 6.17 36.34 16.55
CA THR A 118 5.90 37.30 15.45
C THR A 118 4.62 38.11 15.62
N GLY A 119 3.69 37.65 16.46
CA GLY A 119 2.41 38.28 16.72
C GLY A 119 2.53 39.62 17.45
N THR A 120 1.56 40.50 17.19
CA THR A 120 1.55 41.88 17.71
C THR A 120 0.55 42.11 18.84
N ASP A 121 -0.44 41.25 19.02
CA ASP A 121 -1.42 41.37 20.11
C ASP A 121 -0.85 40.82 21.42
N GLN A 122 -0.54 41.70 22.36
CA GLN A 122 0.04 41.31 23.65
C GLN A 122 -0.92 40.50 24.52
N ALA A 123 -2.22 40.78 24.48
CA ALA A 123 -3.20 40.05 25.29
C ALA A 123 -3.34 38.61 24.81
N VAL A 124 -3.33 38.41 23.48
CA VAL A 124 -3.29 37.07 22.88
C VAL A 124 -1.99 36.37 23.22
N LYS A 125 -0.84 37.05 23.16
CA LYS A 125 0.44 36.43 23.55
C LYS A 125 0.48 36.00 25.01
N ASP A 126 -0.06 36.81 25.92
CA ASP A 126 -0.13 36.48 27.34
C ASP A 126 -1.02 35.24 27.54
N GLU A 127 -2.14 35.15 26.84
CA GLU A 127 -3.06 34.02 26.92
C GLU A 127 -2.49 32.74 26.28
N LEU A 128 -1.89 32.83 25.09
CA LEU A 128 -1.20 31.70 24.46
C LEU A 128 -0.04 31.21 25.33
N THR A 129 0.69 32.11 25.99
CA THR A 129 1.75 31.71 26.95
C THR A 129 1.18 30.94 28.12
N ARG A 130 0.05 31.41 28.68
CA ARG A 130 -0.65 30.71 29.78
C ARG A 130 -1.12 29.32 29.36
N LEU A 131 -1.78 29.20 28.21
CA LEU A 131 -2.29 27.95 27.66
C LEU A 131 -1.15 26.97 27.29
N LEU A 132 -0.06 27.46 26.71
CA LEU A 132 1.11 26.64 26.41
C LEU A 132 1.79 26.13 27.70
N ASN A 133 1.93 26.95 28.73
CA ASN A 133 2.47 26.49 30.03
C ASN A 133 1.56 25.48 30.73
N LEU A 134 0.25 25.54 30.48
CA LEU A 134 -0.75 24.61 30.99
C LEU A 134 -0.68 23.25 30.28
N LEU A 135 -0.53 23.27 28.96
CA LEU A 135 -0.47 22.08 28.11
C LEU A 135 0.91 21.41 28.14
N VAL A 136 1.97 22.22 28.16
CA VAL A 136 3.36 21.81 27.99
C VAL A 136 4.23 22.47 29.07
N PRO A 137 4.07 22.08 30.35
CA PRO A 137 4.83 22.67 31.44
C PRO A 137 6.32 22.40 31.28
N SER A 138 7.17 23.38 31.58
CA SER A 138 8.62 23.22 31.46
C SER A 138 9.17 22.17 32.43
N GLN A 139 10.28 21.54 32.07
CA GLN A 139 10.95 20.56 32.94
C GLN A 139 11.35 21.18 34.30
N GLU A 140 11.78 22.44 34.33
CA GLU A 140 12.11 23.15 35.57
C GLU A 140 10.88 23.29 36.49
N ALA A 141 9.73 23.63 35.92
CA ALA A 141 8.47 23.70 36.65
C ALA A 141 8.10 22.32 37.21
N LEU A 142 8.19 21.27 36.39
CA LEU A 142 7.90 19.91 36.84
C LEU A 142 8.86 19.46 37.95
N ASP A 143 10.18 19.64 37.79
CA ASP A 143 11.18 19.32 38.80
C ASP A 143 10.90 19.99 40.14
N ARG A 144 10.46 21.25 40.13
CA ARG A 144 10.10 22.00 41.33
C ARG A 144 8.96 21.35 42.11
N TYR A 145 7.97 20.76 41.45
CA TYR A 145 6.80 20.15 42.09
C TYR A 145 6.84 18.62 42.10
N SER A 146 8.01 18.02 41.87
CA SER A 146 8.19 16.58 41.84
C SER A 146 9.16 16.09 42.90
N ILE A 147 9.02 14.82 43.30
CA ILE A 147 10.04 14.10 44.08
C ILE A 147 10.46 12.82 43.36
N PRO A 148 11.74 12.40 43.43
CA PRO A 148 12.16 11.13 42.85
C PRO A 148 11.41 9.95 43.47
N GLU A 149 11.02 8.97 42.66
CA GLU A 149 10.28 7.79 43.11
C GLU A 149 10.96 7.08 44.31
N GLY A 150 12.28 6.93 44.28
CA GLY A 150 13.06 6.31 45.36
C GLY A 150 13.03 7.06 46.70
N GLN A 151 12.74 8.37 46.71
CA GLN A 151 12.60 9.15 47.94
C GLN A 151 11.21 9.02 48.56
N ALA A 152 10.21 8.66 47.75
CA ALA A 152 8.85 8.45 48.25
C ALA A 152 8.74 7.18 49.12
N SER A 153 9.63 6.19 48.93
CA SER A 153 9.62 4.88 49.60
C SER A 153 10.55 4.77 50.82
N SER A 154 11.58 5.62 50.92
CA SER A 154 12.56 5.57 52.00
C SER A 154 11.99 6.06 53.33
N ARG A 155 11.28 5.18 54.05
CA ARG A 155 10.99 5.33 55.48
C ARG A 155 12.26 5.01 56.27
N VAL A 156 12.74 5.97 57.05
CA VAL A 156 13.40 5.61 58.32
C VAL A 156 12.28 5.38 59.33
N PRO A 157 12.20 4.22 60.01
CA PRO A 157 11.20 3.98 61.05
C PRO A 157 11.20 5.14 62.08
N GLY A 158 10.07 5.83 62.22
CA GLY A 158 9.88 6.91 63.22
C GLY A 158 9.74 8.34 62.68
N LEU A 159 9.79 8.59 61.37
CA LEU A 159 9.49 9.91 60.77
C LEU A 159 8.02 10.03 60.32
N ALA A 160 7.54 11.28 60.23
CA ALA A 160 6.16 11.64 59.87
C ALA A 160 5.70 10.97 58.56
N ALA A 161 4.39 10.73 58.45
CA ALA A 161 3.77 10.09 57.29
C ALA A 161 4.20 10.76 55.97
N PRO A 162 4.30 9.98 54.86
CA PRO A 162 4.61 10.55 53.55
C PRO A 162 3.65 11.71 53.25
N VAL A 163 4.18 12.76 52.64
CA VAL A 163 3.40 13.93 52.25
C VAL A 163 2.24 13.44 51.38
N ARG A 164 1.02 13.49 51.92
CA ARG A 164 -0.18 13.17 51.15
C ARG A 164 -0.36 14.27 50.12
N GLN A 165 -0.53 13.90 48.86
CA GLN A 165 -0.81 14.89 47.82
C GLN A 165 -2.07 15.69 48.19
N ASP A 166 -1.96 17.01 48.16
CA ASP A 166 -3.11 17.89 48.21
C ASP A 166 -3.66 18.03 46.79
N VAL A 167 -4.54 17.09 46.41
CA VAL A 167 -5.10 16.99 45.05
C VAL A 167 -5.69 18.31 44.57
N LYS A 168 -6.34 19.08 45.46
CA LYS A 168 -6.91 20.38 45.11
C LYS A 168 -5.84 21.42 44.80
N LYS A 169 -4.75 21.44 45.57
CA LYS A 169 -3.62 22.34 45.28
C LYS A 169 -2.87 21.92 44.02
N CYS A 170 -2.73 20.63 43.76
CA CYS A 170 -2.07 20.14 42.55
C CYS A 170 -2.88 20.39 41.28
N HIS A 171 -4.20 20.17 41.35
CA HIS A 171 -5.09 20.55 40.25
C HIS A 171 -5.06 22.06 40.00
N ARG A 172 -5.11 22.88 41.05
CA ARG A 172 -4.98 24.34 40.91
C ARG A 172 -3.62 24.77 40.35
N LEU A 173 -2.53 24.17 40.81
CA LEU A 173 -1.20 24.40 40.26
C LEU A 173 -1.16 24.16 38.75
N TRP A 174 -1.78 23.06 38.32
CA TRP A 174 -1.89 22.73 36.90
C TRP A 174 -2.70 23.79 36.16
N VAL A 175 -3.96 24.03 36.55
CA VAL A 175 -4.86 25.02 35.94
C VAL A 175 -4.26 26.43 35.87
N ASP A 176 -3.48 26.81 36.89
CA ASP A 176 -2.80 28.12 36.94
C ASP A 176 -1.57 28.19 35.99
N GLY A 177 -1.21 27.10 35.31
CA GLY A 177 -0.10 27.05 34.36
C GLY A 177 1.29 27.09 35.01
N PHE A 178 1.45 26.47 36.19
CA PHE A 178 2.70 26.42 36.94
C PHE A 178 3.34 27.80 37.21
N PRO A 179 2.61 28.75 37.83
CA PRO A 179 3.10 30.11 38.01
C PRO A 179 4.35 30.14 38.92
N ASP A 180 5.32 31.03 38.61
CA ASP A 180 6.52 31.23 39.44
C ASP A 180 6.17 31.94 40.76
N LEU A 181 5.61 31.19 41.71
CA LEU A 181 5.17 31.69 42.99
C LEU A 181 6.18 31.28 44.06
N ARG A 182 7.01 32.24 44.45
CA ARG A 182 7.95 32.14 45.58
C ARG A 182 7.18 31.99 46.91
N GLU A 183 6.62 30.81 47.21
CA GLU A 183 6.18 30.29 48.53
C GLU A 183 5.68 28.82 48.43
N PRO A 184 5.44 28.07 49.53
CA PRO A 184 6.02 26.73 49.75
C PRO A 184 5.69 25.67 48.69
N VAL A 185 6.75 25.02 48.20
CA VAL A 185 6.72 23.86 47.31
C VAL A 185 6.00 22.70 47.99
N PHE A 186 4.98 22.16 47.33
CA PHE A 186 4.32 20.90 47.69
C PHE A 186 4.45 19.91 46.53
N PRO A 187 4.76 18.63 46.80
CA PRO A 187 4.94 17.65 45.73
C PRO A 187 3.58 17.28 45.12
N CYS A 188 3.50 17.39 43.81
CA CYS A 188 2.35 16.97 42.99
C CYS A 188 2.67 15.76 42.13
N PHE A 189 3.94 15.55 41.81
CA PHE A 189 4.37 14.48 40.92
C PHE A 189 5.44 13.61 41.58
N LEU A 190 5.47 12.37 41.12
CA LEU A 190 6.65 11.53 41.20
C LEU A 190 7.36 11.60 39.86
N PHE A 191 8.66 11.35 39.85
CA PHE A 191 9.36 11.07 38.60
C PHE A 191 10.29 9.88 38.69
N GLY A 192 10.29 9.10 37.61
CA GLY A 192 11.34 8.15 37.28
C GLY A 192 12.36 8.75 36.34
N GLU A 193 13.58 8.20 36.34
CA GLU A 193 14.61 8.53 35.38
C GLU A 193 15.20 7.25 34.78
N ARG A 194 15.48 7.26 33.49
CA ARG A 194 16.33 6.29 32.80
C ARG A 194 17.46 7.03 32.11
N LYS A 195 18.65 6.41 32.09
CA LYS A 195 19.81 6.95 31.40
C LYS A 195 20.13 6.11 30.19
N VAL A 196 20.02 6.71 29.00
CA VAL A 196 20.33 6.06 27.73
C VAL A 196 21.39 6.90 27.03
N ALA A 197 22.47 6.28 26.59
CA ALA A 197 23.57 6.97 25.91
C ALA A 197 24.10 8.24 26.63
N GLY A 198 24.04 8.26 27.97
CA GLY A 198 24.49 9.37 28.79
C GLY A 198 23.48 10.51 29.01
N ASN A 199 22.33 10.49 28.32
CA ASN A 199 21.24 11.43 28.55
C ASN A 199 20.25 10.86 29.57
N ALA A 200 19.66 11.75 30.37
CA ALA A 200 18.61 11.42 31.32
C ALA A 200 17.23 11.68 30.70
N TYR A 201 16.36 10.69 30.80
CA TYR A 201 14.98 10.73 30.31
C TYR A 201 14.05 10.54 31.49
N ARG A 202 13.16 11.51 31.70
CA ARG A 202 12.31 11.57 32.90
C ARG A 202 10.85 11.38 32.58
N VAL A 203 10.15 10.61 33.40
CA VAL A 203 8.70 10.43 33.29
C VAL A 203 8.07 10.94 34.57
N TYR A 204 7.33 12.03 34.46
CA TYR A 204 6.58 12.68 35.54
C TYR A 204 5.16 12.14 35.57
N TYR A 205 4.68 11.70 36.73
CA TYR A 205 3.33 11.18 36.90
C TYR A 205 2.72 11.62 38.23
N PRO A 206 1.39 11.76 38.33
CA PRO A 206 0.74 12.27 39.53
C PRO A 206 1.09 11.46 40.78
N LEU A 207 1.40 12.13 41.90
CA LEU A 207 1.72 11.47 43.17
C LEU A 207 0.59 10.55 43.67
N ALA A 208 -0.66 10.85 43.31
CA ALA A 208 -1.85 10.04 43.61
C ALA A 208 -1.85 8.66 42.96
N TRP A 209 -1.10 8.44 41.87
CA TRP A 209 -1.03 7.14 41.18
C TRP A 209 -0.19 6.11 41.93
N ARG A 210 0.49 6.50 43.00
CA ARG A 210 1.32 5.57 43.75
C ARG A 210 0.47 4.47 44.39
N GLY A 211 0.75 3.22 44.01
CA GLY A 211 -0.04 2.06 44.44
C GLY A 211 -1.36 1.90 43.67
N ASP A 212 -1.53 2.64 42.57
CA ASP A 212 -2.64 2.45 41.63
C ASP A 212 -2.21 1.46 40.55
N GLU A 213 -2.59 0.20 40.74
CA GLU A 213 -2.26 -0.91 39.83
C GLU A 213 -2.79 -0.68 38.40
N SER A 214 -3.76 0.21 38.19
CA SER A 214 -4.27 0.56 36.87
C SER A 214 -3.40 1.57 36.11
N ARG A 215 -2.51 2.28 36.82
CA ARG A 215 -1.68 3.37 36.27
C ARG A 215 -0.20 3.01 36.21
N GLU A 216 0.29 2.23 37.18
CA GLU A 216 1.68 1.80 37.23
C GLU A 216 2.19 1.13 35.94
N PRO A 217 1.39 0.29 35.23
CA PRO A 217 1.83 -0.30 33.96
C PRO A 217 2.12 0.73 32.86
N TYR A 218 1.32 1.79 32.74
CA TYR A 218 1.54 2.85 31.74
C TYR A 218 2.87 3.57 31.98
N TYR A 219 3.12 3.96 33.23
CA TYR A 219 4.39 4.58 33.62
C TYR A 219 5.60 3.68 33.30
N ALA A 220 5.52 2.39 33.64
CA ALA A 220 6.57 1.43 33.33
C ALA A 220 6.77 1.29 31.81
N ALA A 221 5.68 1.18 31.06
CA ALA A 221 5.67 1.10 29.60
C ALA A 221 6.28 2.35 28.95
N THR A 222 6.02 3.57 29.45
CA THR A 222 6.65 4.79 28.95
C THR A 222 8.17 4.76 29.13
N LEU A 223 8.66 4.34 30.30
CA LEU A 223 10.11 4.27 30.55
C LEU A 223 10.80 3.22 29.68
N GLU A 224 10.14 2.08 29.47
CA GLU A 224 10.61 1.01 28.58
C GLU A 224 10.61 1.47 27.12
N ALA A 225 9.52 2.08 26.67
CA ALA A 225 9.41 2.58 25.31
C ALA A 225 10.38 3.70 25.01
N ALA A 226 10.61 4.61 25.96
CA ALA A 226 11.66 5.59 25.85
C ALA A 226 13.02 4.91 25.65
N GLN A 227 13.36 3.95 26.51
CA GLN A 227 14.62 3.23 26.41
C GLN A 227 14.81 2.56 25.04
N GLU A 228 13.79 1.85 24.54
CA GLU A 228 13.84 1.12 23.27
C GLU A 228 13.92 2.06 22.07
N ALA A 229 13.01 3.04 21.98
CA ALA A 229 12.99 4.00 20.87
C ALA A 229 14.25 4.86 20.80
N ILE A 230 14.78 5.32 21.94
CA ILE A 230 16.03 6.08 21.97
C ILE A 230 17.21 5.20 21.53
N THR A 231 17.19 3.93 21.92
CA THR A 231 18.24 2.97 21.54
C THR A 231 18.27 2.72 20.04
N GLU A 232 17.09 2.68 19.41
CA GLU A 232 16.92 2.58 17.96
C GLU A 232 17.33 3.89 17.26
N PHE A 233 16.72 5.02 17.64
CA PHE A 233 16.86 6.27 16.87
C PHE A 233 18.25 6.92 16.96
N GLN A 234 19.02 6.64 18.00
CA GLN A 234 20.39 7.14 18.12
C GLN A 234 21.32 6.61 17.01
N GLU A 235 20.94 5.53 16.31
CA GLU A 235 21.70 5.01 15.18
C GLU A 235 21.68 6.00 13.99
N TYR A 236 20.61 6.79 13.86
CA TYR A 236 20.37 7.66 12.71
C TYR A 236 20.71 9.14 12.96
N GLY A 237 20.93 9.52 14.22
CA GLY A 237 21.17 10.91 14.60
C GLY A 237 21.22 11.15 16.11
N SER A 238 21.25 12.42 16.50
CA SER A 238 21.33 12.77 17.92
C SER A 238 19.95 12.72 18.58
N VAL A 239 19.85 11.96 19.68
CA VAL A 239 18.69 11.97 20.57
C VAL A 239 19.08 12.69 21.86
N ARG A 240 18.50 13.87 22.12
CA ARG A 240 18.78 14.69 23.31
C ARG A 240 17.82 14.30 24.45
N PRO A 241 17.94 14.88 25.66
CA PRO A 241 16.99 14.60 26.74
C PRO A 241 15.53 14.82 26.33
N ILE A 242 14.66 13.92 26.79
CA ILE A 242 13.19 13.98 26.65
C ILE A 242 12.61 13.88 28.06
N TYR A 243 11.54 14.62 28.32
CA TYR A 243 10.68 14.33 29.46
C TYR A 243 9.26 14.03 29.01
N PHE A 244 8.65 13.11 29.73
CA PHE A 244 7.28 12.71 29.57
C PHE A 244 6.51 13.21 30.78
N VAL A 245 5.29 13.70 30.57
CA VAL A 245 4.41 14.04 31.68
C VAL A 245 3.02 13.50 31.42
N PHE A 246 2.50 12.74 32.39
CA PHE A 246 1.11 12.34 32.41
C PHE A 246 0.27 13.54 32.87
N SER A 247 -0.50 14.09 31.93
CA SER A 247 -1.36 15.25 32.17
C SER A 247 -2.45 14.93 33.19
N THR A 248 -2.81 15.93 33.99
CA THR A 248 -3.97 15.85 34.92
C THR A 248 -5.17 16.66 34.42
N LEU A 249 -5.08 17.23 33.22
CA LEU A 249 -6.20 17.91 32.59
C LEU A 249 -7.28 16.88 32.32
N ALA A 250 -8.43 17.07 32.97
CA ALA A 250 -9.63 16.37 32.60
C ALA A 250 -10.27 17.15 31.46
N TYR A 251 -10.55 16.49 30.33
CA TYR A 251 -11.39 17.09 29.30
C TYR A 251 -12.78 17.33 29.89
N ALA A 252 -13.35 18.50 29.60
CA ALA A 252 -14.64 18.93 30.11
C ALA A 252 -15.77 17.93 29.79
N ASP A 253 -15.59 17.13 28.73
CA ASP A 253 -16.56 16.17 28.23
C ASP A 253 -16.29 14.71 28.67
N CYS A 254 -15.16 14.39 29.32
CA CYS A 254 -14.93 13.05 29.88
C CYS A 254 -15.78 12.83 31.13
N GLN A 255 -16.77 11.93 31.05
CA GLN A 255 -17.47 11.47 32.24
C GLN A 255 -16.71 10.30 32.86
N GLN A 256 -16.17 10.52 34.06
CA GLN A 256 -15.72 9.41 34.90
C GLN A 256 -16.93 8.63 35.40
N THR A 257 -17.14 7.43 34.86
CA THR A 257 -18.19 6.51 35.30
C THR A 257 -17.57 5.33 36.06
N GLY A 258 -16.99 5.61 37.22
CA GLY A 258 -16.30 4.61 38.03
C GLY A 258 -14.80 4.54 37.72
N ALA A 259 -14.29 3.36 37.34
CA ALA A 259 -12.89 3.18 36.94
C ALA A 259 -12.66 3.47 35.45
N GLU A 260 -13.74 3.59 34.67
CA GLU A 260 -13.70 3.83 33.23
C GLU A 260 -13.93 5.33 32.96
N VAL A 261 -13.03 5.91 32.18
CA VAL A 261 -13.17 7.28 31.68
C VAL A 261 -13.73 7.15 30.27
N VAL A 262 -15.00 7.51 30.08
CA VAL A 262 -15.60 7.58 28.75
C VAL A 262 -15.47 9.01 28.27
N CYS A 263 -14.63 9.17 27.27
CA CYS A 263 -14.29 10.42 26.62
C CYS A 263 -14.98 10.44 25.24
N GLY A 264 -15.32 11.63 24.73
CA GLY A 264 -15.97 11.74 23.41
C GLY A 264 -15.00 11.42 22.27
N GLU A 265 -15.51 11.08 21.08
CA GLU A 265 -14.73 10.74 19.86
C GLU A 265 -13.80 11.85 19.33
N ILE A 266 -13.69 13.00 20.00
CA ILE A 266 -12.96 14.20 19.53
C ILE A 266 -11.64 14.38 20.30
N GLU A 267 -11.25 13.40 21.11
CA GLU A 267 -10.17 13.59 22.07
C GLU A 267 -8.78 13.23 21.55
N PRO A 268 -7.77 14.00 21.94
CA PRO A 268 -6.39 13.71 21.61
C PRO A 268 -5.69 12.81 22.61
N ASP A 269 -5.13 11.71 22.10
CA ASP A 269 -4.61 10.65 22.97
C ASP A 269 -3.23 10.94 23.57
N VAL A 270 -2.24 11.24 22.73
CA VAL A 270 -0.85 11.54 23.12
C VAL A 270 -0.29 12.54 22.13
N TRP A 271 0.47 13.54 22.58
CA TRP A 271 1.19 14.43 21.66
C TRP A 271 2.58 14.80 22.18
N ALA A 272 3.56 14.83 21.29
CA ALA A 272 4.83 15.50 21.48
C ALA A 272 4.68 16.98 21.10
N SER A 273 4.84 17.87 22.08
CA SER A 273 5.02 19.26 21.75
C SER A 273 6.48 19.50 21.36
N THR A 274 6.79 19.41 20.08
CA THR A 274 8.03 19.98 19.56
C THR A 274 7.85 21.49 19.37
N GLY A 275 7.52 22.21 20.45
CA GLY A 275 7.32 23.66 20.47
C GLY A 275 8.47 24.38 19.77
N VAL A 276 8.24 24.75 18.52
CA VAL A 276 9.21 25.31 17.58
C VAL A 276 9.74 26.67 18.05
N GLY A 277 8.99 27.34 18.93
CA GLY A 277 9.23 28.70 19.35
C GLY A 277 10.21 28.87 20.50
N ASP A 278 10.39 27.87 21.36
CA ASP A 278 11.18 28.03 22.58
C ASP A 278 11.87 26.73 23.06
N PHE A 279 12.22 25.83 22.14
CA PHE A 279 13.46 25.06 22.32
C PHE A 279 14.59 26.08 22.45
N ARG A 280 14.84 26.58 23.67
CA ARG A 280 16.02 27.36 24.02
C ARG A 280 17.19 26.53 23.54
N PRO A 281 17.90 26.94 22.47
CA PRO A 281 18.98 26.13 21.94
C PRO A 281 20.03 25.96 23.02
N GLY A 282 20.08 24.76 23.63
CA GLY A 282 21.08 24.38 24.61
C GLY A 282 20.63 24.08 26.05
N THR A 283 19.34 24.15 26.44
CA THR A 283 18.97 23.92 27.86
C THR A 283 17.76 23.04 28.17
N GLU A 284 16.79 22.84 27.28
CA GLU A 284 15.55 22.14 27.64
C GLU A 284 15.34 20.85 26.84
N ALA A 285 14.93 19.81 27.56
CA ALA A 285 14.54 18.51 27.03
C ALA A 285 13.25 18.62 26.18
N CYS A 286 13.03 17.70 25.24
CA CYS A 286 11.77 17.64 24.48
C CYS A 286 10.62 17.19 25.39
N PRO A 287 9.49 17.92 25.45
CA PRO A 287 8.29 17.45 26.14
C PRO A 287 7.48 16.47 25.30
N VAL A 288 7.08 15.36 25.92
CA VAL A 288 6.02 14.47 25.43
C VAL A 288 4.90 14.47 26.48
N ILE A 289 3.70 14.89 26.06
CA ILE A 289 2.55 15.01 26.95
C ILE A 289 1.63 13.82 26.72
N ILE A 290 1.37 13.07 27.78
CA ILE A 290 0.53 11.87 27.75
C ILE A 290 -0.81 12.24 28.36
N ASN A 291 -1.84 12.36 27.54
CA ASN A 291 -3.19 12.70 28.02
C ASN A 291 -3.89 11.47 28.61
N PRO A 292 -4.91 11.67 29.47
CA PRO A 292 -5.66 10.56 30.02
C PRO A 292 -6.36 9.66 28.99
N ALA A 293 -6.66 10.18 27.80
CA ALA A 293 -7.27 9.40 26.72
C ALA A 293 -6.36 8.25 26.24
N SER A 294 -5.03 8.42 26.31
CA SER A 294 -4.06 7.34 26.03
C SER A 294 -4.20 6.08 26.88
N PHE A 295 -4.94 6.14 28.00
CA PHE A 295 -5.23 4.96 28.81
C PHE A 295 -6.31 4.05 28.22
N ALA A 296 -6.93 4.46 27.11
CA ALA A 296 -7.80 3.60 26.32
C ALA A 296 -7.00 2.65 25.42
N PHE A 297 -5.73 2.95 25.14
CA PHE A 297 -4.86 2.08 24.36
C PHE A 297 -4.49 0.80 25.11
N ASP A 298 -4.43 -0.30 24.38
CA ASP A 298 -4.02 -1.59 24.93
C ASP A 298 -2.61 -1.50 25.52
N LEU A 299 -2.52 -1.80 26.82
CA LEU A 299 -1.25 -1.93 27.54
C LEU A 299 -0.44 -3.12 27.01
N PRO A 300 0.90 -3.06 27.12
CA PRO A 300 1.74 -4.22 26.91
C PRO A 300 1.32 -5.39 27.81
N VAL A 301 1.20 -6.57 27.22
CA VAL A 301 1.17 -7.85 27.93
C VAL A 301 2.48 -8.59 27.66
N PRO A 302 2.95 -9.51 28.54
CA PRO A 302 4.21 -10.21 28.32
C PRO A 302 4.32 -10.83 26.91
N GLY A 303 5.25 -10.31 26.10
CA GLY A 303 5.47 -10.72 24.70
C GLY A 303 4.73 -9.90 23.64
N GLN A 304 3.94 -8.89 24.01
CA GLN A 304 3.26 -7.97 23.10
C GLN A 304 3.38 -6.53 23.63
N PRO A 305 4.17 -5.65 22.99
CA PRO A 305 4.42 -4.29 23.50
C PRO A 305 3.19 -3.37 23.48
N GLY A 306 2.17 -3.70 22.67
CA GLY A 306 0.91 -2.97 22.59
C GLY A 306 1.01 -1.61 21.86
N PRO A 307 -0.11 -1.10 21.32
CA PRO A 307 -0.21 0.21 20.66
C PRO A 307 0.37 1.36 21.49
N TYR A 308 0.15 1.34 22.81
CA TYR A 308 0.64 2.41 23.69
C TYR A 308 2.15 2.64 23.58
N LYS A 309 2.96 1.58 23.56
CA LYS A 309 4.42 1.72 23.46
C LYS A 309 4.83 2.25 22.07
N GLN A 310 4.14 1.85 21.02
CA GLN A 310 4.37 2.33 19.65
C GLN A 310 4.08 3.82 19.54
N THR A 311 2.96 4.30 20.08
CA THR A 311 2.65 5.74 20.17
C THR A 311 3.76 6.51 20.91
N ILE A 312 4.28 5.99 22.02
CA ILE A 312 5.41 6.66 22.69
C ILE A 312 6.67 6.72 21.80
N ALA A 313 6.96 5.69 21.00
CA ALA A 313 8.06 5.73 20.04
C ALA A 313 7.82 6.74 18.91
N HIS A 314 6.59 6.83 18.39
CA HIS A 314 6.16 7.85 17.42
C HIS A 314 6.48 9.25 17.92
N GLU A 315 6.06 9.57 19.14
CA GLU A 315 6.31 10.89 19.76
C GLU A 315 7.80 11.20 19.98
N ILE A 316 8.59 10.19 20.33
CA ILE A 316 10.04 10.34 20.46
C ILE A 316 10.67 10.63 19.09
N PHE A 317 10.11 10.09 18.00
CA PHE A 317 10.60 10.36 16.67
C PHE A 317 10.35 11.81 16.24
N HIS A 318 9.24 12.44 16.63
CA HIS A 318 9.06 13.88 16.45
C HIS A 318 10.14 14.70 17.16
N CYS A 319 10.51 14.33 18.40
CA CYS A 319 11.65 14.95 19.07
C CYS A 319 12.95 14.78 18.26
N PHE A 320 13.19 13.59 17.69
CA PHE A 320 14.32 13.33 16.80
C PHE A 320 14.29 14.23 15.56
N GLN A 321 13.15 14.35 14.87
CA GLN A 321 12.98 15.23 13.71
C GLN A 321 13.27 16.69 14.09
N ALA A 322 12.75 17.17 15.22
CA ALA A 322 12.97 18.54 15.68
C ALA A 322 14.46 18.86 15.97
N TRP A 323 15.27 17.87 16.34
CA TRP A 323 16.71 18.08 16.56
C TRP A 323 17.56 17.91 15.31
N ASN A 324 17.23 16.94 14.46
CA ASN A 324 18.09 16.53 13.35
C ASN A 324 17.63 17.11 11.99
N LEU A 325 16.37 17.54 11.91
CA LEU A 325 15.69 18.04 10.70
C LEU A 325 14.97 19.37 10.96
N ARG A 326 15.42 20.14 11.99
CA ARG A 326 14.72 21.35 12.45
C ARG A 326 14.32 22.27 11.31
N HIS A 327 15.24 22.59 10.40
CA HIS A 327 14.96 23.55 9.34
C HIS A 327 13.95 23.04 8.32
N GLN A 328 13.94 21.74 8.05
CA GLN A 328 13.02 21.06 7.14
C GLN A 328 11.65 20.86 7.78
N LEU A 329 11.56 20.62 9.09
CA LEU A 329 10.31 20.46 9.82
C LEU A 329 9.66 21.84 10.08
N VAL A 330 10.42 22.75 10.70
CA VAL A 330 9.94 24.06 11.15
C VAL A 330 9.74 25.03 10.00
N GLY A 331 10.69 25.07 9.07
CA GLY A 331 10.72 26.08 8.01
C GLY A 331 9.44 26.04 7.18
N PRO A 332 9.02 24.86 6.70
CA PRO A 332 7.74 24.66 6.04
C PRO A 332 6.52 24.67 6.97
N GLY A 333 6.69 24.32 8.24
CA GLY A 333 5.60 24.18 9.20
C GLY A 333 4.66 23.06 8.79
N VAL A 334 3.36 23.37 8.73
CA VAL A 334 2.26 22.43 8.46
C VAL A 334 2.37 21.72 7.09
N ASP A 335 3.12 22.31 6.16
CA ASP A 335 3.39 21.67 4.87
C ASP A 335 4.33 20.45 4.98
N SER A 336 4.97 20.23 6.13
CA SER A 336 5.82 19.07 6.37
C SER A 336 5.08 17.86 6.96
N ASN A 337 3.82 18.01 7.38
CA ASN A 337 3.05 16.95 8.07
C ASN A 337 3.05 15.62 7.32
N TRP A 338 2.97 15.66 5.99
CA TRP A 338 2.94 14.47 5.15
C TRP A 338 4.12 13.52 5.35
N TRP A 339 5.31 14.06 5.64
CA TRP A 339 6.46 13.25 6.03
C TRP A 339 6.73 13.30 7.52
N GLY A 340 6.29 14.35 8.23
CA GLY A 340 6.38 14.47 9.69
C GLY A 340 5.70 13.29 10.38
N GLU A 341 4.41 13.10 10.15
CA GLU A 341 3.62 12.01 10.71
C GLU A 341 3.96 10.68 10.03
N GLY A 342 3.95 10.65 8.70
CA GLY A 342 4.21 9.41 7.95
C GLY A 342 5.57 8.76 8.27
N THR A 343 6.60 9.53 8.62
CA THR A 343 7.87 8.95 9.08
C THR A 343 7.89 8.65 10.57
N ALA A 344 7.16 9.38 11.41
CA ALA A 344 7.01 9.01 12.82
C ALA A 344 6.33 7.64 12.96
N GLU A 345 5.31 7.36 12.13
CA GLU A 345 4.70 6.03 12.03
C GLU A 345 5.73 4.98 11.63
N TYR A 346 6.37 5.13 10.47
CA TYR A 346 7.38 4.19 9.98
C TYR A 346 8.51 3.92 11.00
N PHE A 347 9.06 4.95 11.64
CA PHE A 347 10.13 4.76 12.61
C PHE A 347 9.64 4.15 13.92
N SER A 348 8.39 4.38 14.32
CA SER A 348 7.78 3.66 15.45
C SER A 348 7.67 2.15 15.16
N ASN A 349 7.39 1.77 13.90
CA ASN A 349 7.31 0.36 13.46
C ASN A 349 8.67 -0.33 13.54
N LEU A 350 9.78 0.39 13.36
CA LEU A 350 11.11 -0.18 13.54
C LEU A 350 11.36 -0.59 15.00
N VAL A 351 10.79 0.15 15.95
CA VAL A 351 10.88 -0.17 17.39
C VAL A 351 9.92 -1.32 17.73
N TYR A 352 8.71 -1.33 17.16
CA TYR A 352 7.66 -2.31 17.46
C TYR A 352 7.04 -2.95 16.21
N PRO A 353 7.79 -3.76 15.47
CA PRO A 353 7.40 -4.21 14.13
C PRO A 353 6.15 -5.08 14.08
N ALA A 354 5.69 -5.62 15.22
CA ALA A 354 4.58 -6.56 15.30
C ALA A 354 3.30 -5.97 15.92
N VAL A 355 3.30 -4.68 16.28
CA VAL A 355 2.12 -4.03 16.89
C VAL A 355 1.15 -3.54 15.81
N ASN A 356 1.69 -3.01 14.71
CA ASN A 356 0.98 -2.61 13.51
C ASN A 356 -0.13 -1.57 13.77
N SER A 357 0.09 -0.60 14.68
CA SER A 357 -0.89 0.45 14.98
C SER A 357 -1.22 1.30 13.75
N GLU A 358 -0.26 1.52 12.86
CA GLU A 358 -0.43 2.31 11.64
C GLU A 358 -1.50 1.77 10.67
N GLN A 359 -1.88 0.48 10.80
CA GLN A 359 -2.95 -0.13 10.00
C GLN A 359 -4.31 0.52 10.25
N GLU A 360 -4.51 1.26 11.34
CA GLU A 360 -5.74 2.04 11.56
C GLU A 360 -5.96 3.10 10.46
N TRP A 361 -4.87 3.53 9.80
CA TRP A 361 -4.90 4.50 8.71
C TRP A 361 -5.01 3.85 7.32
N ALA A 362 -5.13 2.52 7.23
CA ALA A 362 -5.15 1.80 5.95
C ALA A 362 -6.34 2.22 5.05
N ASP A 363 -7.54 2.30 5.63
CA ASP A 363 -8.76 2.68 4.90
C ASP A 363 -8.67 4.13 4.41
N SER A 364 -8.27 5.06 5.29
CA SER A 364 -8.05 6.47 4.94
C SER A 364 -6.95 6.62 3.88
N PHE A 365 -5.87 5.85 3.96
CA PHE A 365 -4.84 5.83 2.92
C PHE A 365 -5.41 5.42 1.57
N ILE A 366 -6.20 4.35 1.51
CA ILE A 366 -6.85 3.95 0.27
C ILE A 366 -7.77 5.04 -0.26
N GLU A 367 -8.66 5.57 0.57
CA GLU A 367 -9.59 6.61 0.14
C GLU A 367 -8.85 7.86 -0.38
N LEU A 368 -7.88 8.37 0.39
CA LEU A 368 -7.27 9.66 0.08
C LEU A 368 -6.17 9.58 -0.98
N SER A 369 -5.40 8.49 -1.05
CA SER A 369 -4.28 8.36 -2.01
C SER A 369 -4.74 8.36 -3.47
N ASN A 370 -6.01 8.05 -3.74
CA ASN A 370 -6.55 8.01 -5.10
C ASN A 370 -6.92 9.40 -5.66
N VAL A 371 -7.02 10.42 -4.79
CA VAL A 371 -7.48 11.79 -5.13
C VAL A 371 -6.56 12.90 -4.63
N LYS A 372 -5.77 12.66 -3.58
CA LYS A 372 -4.81 13.62 -3.01
C LYS A 372 -3.37 13.19 -3.33
N PRO A 373 -2.46 14.15 -3.58
CA PRO A 373 -1.05 13.82 -3.69
C PRO A 373 -0.50 13.40 -2.33
N LEU A 374 0.55 12.57 -2.29
CA LEU A 374 1.19 12.17 -1.02
C LEU A 374 1.54 13.37 -0.14
N THR A 375 1.93 14.51 -0.72
CA THR A 375 2.25 15.75 0.02
C THR A 375 1.05 16.43 0.70
N ASN A 376 -0.17 15.91 0.51
CA ASN A 376 -1.41 16.38 1.12
C ASN A 376 -2.04 15.33 2.06
N LEU A 377 -1.32 14.24 2.35
CA LEU A 377 -1.69 13.26 3.38
C LEU A 377 -0.91 13.56 4.67
N SER A 378 -1.19 12.84 5.76
CA SER A 378 -0.51 12.96 7.05
C SER A 378 -0.06 11.58 7.53
N TYR A 379 -0.74 10.98 8.51
CA TYR A 379 -0.49 9.62 9.02
C TYR A 379 -0.64 8.55 7.94
N GLU A 380 -1.56 8.76 6.98
CA GLU A 380 -1.83 7.80 5.90
C GLU A 380 -0.60 7.51 5.04
N ASN A 381 0.38 8.42 5.03
CA ASN A 381 1.64 8.19 4.33
C ASN A 381 2.52 7.11 4.96
N PHE A 382 2.14 6.49 6.07
CA PHE A 382 2.84 5.34 6.65
C PHE A 382 3.15 4.29 5.56
N ALA A 383 2.21 4.02 4.64
CA ALA A 383 2.39 3.02 3.58
C ALA A 383 3.53 3.40 2.61
N PHE A 384 3.63 4.68 2.24
CA PHE A 384 4.71 5.16 1.38
C PHE A 384 6.07 5.11 2.09
N PHE A 385 6.13 5.54 3.35
CA PHE A 385 7.38 5.51 4.11
C PHE A 385 7.82 4.10 4.51
N GLN A 386 6.88 3.20 4.78
CA GLN A 386 7.18 1.77 4.95
C GLN A 386 7.76 1.18 3.66
N PHE A 387 7.14 1.44 2.50
CA PHE A 387 7.67 1.00 1.21
C PHE A 387 9.08 1.53 0.98
N LEU A 388 9.28 2.84 1.18
CA LEU A 388 10.57 3.48 0.99
C LEU A 388 11.62 2.91 1.96
N GLY A 389 11.26 2.72 3.22
CA GLY A 389 12.08 2.09 4.25
C GLY A 389 12.52 0.68 3.89
N ASN A 390 11.60 -0.16 3.39
CA ASN A 390 11.93 -1.51 2.91
C ASN A 390 12.89 -1.49 1.71
N ARG A 391 12.86 -0.44 0.89
CA ARG A 391 13.70 -0.29 -0.31
C ARG A 391 15.09 0.26 0.02
N VAL A 392 15.18 1.35 0.79
CA VAL A 392 16.43 2.12 0.99
C VAL A 392 16.94 2.08 2.43
N GLY A 393 16.22 1.43 3.35
CA GLY A 393 16.52 1.41 4.78
C GLY A 393 16.21 2.72 5.48
N ALA A 394 16.21 2.69 6.81
CA ALA A 394 15.96 3.86 7.67
C ALA A 394 16.93 5.02 7.40
N ASP A 395 18.23 4.74 7.21
CA ASP A 395 19.23 5.75 6.82
C ASP A 395 18.89 6.45 5.50
N GLY A 396 18.37 5.69 4.52
CA GLY A 396 17.95 6.21 3.22
C GLY A 396 16.75 7.16 3.35
N VAL A 397 15.77 6.81 4.21
CA VAL A 397 14.65 7.69 4.55
C VAL A 397 15.14 8.98 5.20
N ILE A 398 16.00 8.91 6.23
CA ILE A 398 16.58 10.11 6.85
C ILE A 398 17.36 10.96 5.85
N ALA A 399 18.11 10.33 4.94
CA ALA A 399 18.84 11.04 3.90
C ALA A 399 17.90 11.80 2.95
N MET A 400 16.76 11.22 2.58
CA MET A 400 15.70 11.89 1.82
C MET A 400 15.08 13.06 2.60
N LEU A 401 14.75 12.87 3.89
CA LEU A 401 14.19 13.96 4.70
C LEU A 401 15.12 15.17 4.79
N ARG A 402 16.45 14.95 4.81
CA ARG A 402 17.43 16.04 4.78
C ARG A 402 17.41 16.85 3.48
N THR A 403 16.87 16.32 2.38
CA THR A 403 16.72 17.05 1.10
C THR A 403 15.39 17.79 0.98
N MET A 404 14.46 17.61 1.93
CA MET A 404 13.20 18.35 1.95
C MET A 404 13.44 19.86 2.11
N PRO A 405 12.53 20.71 1.61
CA PRO A 405 12.77 22.15 1.58
C PRO A 405 12.66 22.72 2.99
N THR A 406 13.37 23.82 3.23
CA THR A 406 13.29 24.57 4.50
C THR A 406 12.35 25.77 4.40
N THR A 407 11.61 25.89 3.30
CA THR A 407 10.70 27.00 3.02
C THR A 407 9.26 26.51 3.03
N PRO A 408 8.29 27.32 3.51
CA PRO A 408 6.86 27.03 3.38
C PRO A 408 6.40 26.80 1.95
N GLY A 409 5.31 26.05 1.83
CA GLY A 409 4.53 25.81 0.63
C GLY A 409 4.52 24.35 0.21
N ARG A 410 3.31 23.77 0.09
CA ARG A 410 3.10 22.44 -0.54
C ARG A 410 3.78 22.31 -1.90
N GLY A 411 3.80 23.38 -2.71
CA GLY A 411 4.50 23.37 -4.00
C GLY A 411 6.02 23.18 -3.87
N ALA A 412 6.64 23.69 -2.80
CA ALA A 412 8.06 23.47 -2.53
C ALA A 412 8.32 22.01 -2.09
N GLN A 413 7.43 21.45 -1.27
CA GLN A 413 7.48 20.04 -0.85
C GLN A 413 7.37 19.11 -2.06
N LEU A 414 6.37 19.34 -2.91
CA LEU A 414 6.15 18.59 -4.15
C LEU A 414 7.36 18.67 -5.09
N ALA A 415 7.93 19.87 -5.27
CA ALA A 415 9.11 20.06 -6.10
C ALA A 415 10.36 19.37 -5.54
N ALA A 416 10.55 19.36 -4.22
CA ALA A 416 11.66 18.68 -3.57
C ALA A 416 11.52 17.15 -3.67
N LEU A 417 10.31 16.62 -3.46
CA LEU A 417 10.02 15.20 -3.65
C LEU A 417 10.27 14.78 -5.10
N ALA A 418 9.76 15.54 -6.07
CA ALA A 418 9.98 15.33 -7.50
C ALA A 418 11.47 15.37 -7.91
N ALA A 419 12.28 16.16 -7.20
CA ALA A 419 13.72 16.28 -7.45
C ALA A 419 14.56 15.17 -6.78
N TYR A 420 13.95 14.32 -5.95
CA TYR A 420 14.68 13.23 -5.29
C TYR A 420 15.13 12.19 -6.34
N PRO A 421 16.41 11.77 -6.35
CA PRO A 421 16.92 10.87 -7.39
C PRO A 421 16.17 9.54 -7.46
N GLY A 422 15.69 9.17 -8.66
CA GLY A 422 14.98 7.90 -8.89
C GLY A 422 13.57 7.86 -8.29
N ILE A 423 12.98 9.01 -7.96
CA ILE A 423 11.65 9.07 -7.34
C ILE A 423 10.55 8.58 -8.28
N GLU A 424 10.69 8.77 -9.60
CA GLU A 424 9.70 8.32 -10.58
C GLU A 424 9.58 6.79 -10.58
N GLU A 425 10.72 6.08 -10.64
CA GLU A 425 10.76 4.62 -10.53
C GLU A 425 10.28 4.15 -9.15
N THR A 426 10.72 4.82 -8.09
CA THR A 426 10.36 4.46 -6.71
C THR A 426 8.85 4.62 -6.47
N PHE A 427 8.24 5.68 -6.99
CA PHE A 427 6.80 5.91 -6.87
C PHE A 427 6.00 4.91 -7.71
N GLU A 428 6.45 4.57 -8.92
CA GLU A 428 5.82 3.52 -9.71
C GLU A 428 5.88 2.14 -9.04
N GLU A 429 7.03 1.76 -8.49
CA GLU A 429 7.17 0.50 -7.76
C GLU A 429 6.28 0.48 -6.51
N PHE A 430 6.15 1.60 -5.80
CA PHE A 430 5.21 1.75 -4.69
C PHE A 430 3.75 1.51 -5.12
N VAL A 431 3.31 2.20 -6.18
CA VAL A 431 1.96 2.06 -6.75
C VAL A 431 1.68 0.60 -7.10
N ARG A 432 2.61 -0.05 -7.80
CA ARG A 432 2.48 -1.48 -8.15
C ARG A 432 2.40 -2.35 -6.91
N SER A 433 3.23 -2.10 -5.89
CA SER A 433 3.24 -2.89 -4.66
C SER A 433 1.95 -2.79 -3.86
N VAL A 434 1.31 -1.62 -3.86
CA VAL A 434 -0.02 -1.41 -3.28
C VAL A 434 -1.06 -2.17 -4.09
N LEU A 435 -1.11 -1.95 -5.41
CA LEU A 435 -2.09 -2.60 -6.30
C LEU A 435 -1.95 -4.13 -6.35
N ASP A 436 -0.75 -4.66 -6.16
CA ASP A 436 -0.47 -6.11 -6.18
C ASP A 436 -0.61 -6.76 -4.80
N HIS A 437 -0.96 -6.00 -3.76
CA HIS A 437 -0.98 -6.45 -2.36
C HIS A 437 0.34 -7.13 -1.94
N THR A 438 1.47 -6.58 -2.37
CA THR A 438 2.82 -7.06 -2.04
C THR A 438 3.56 -6.16 -1.06
N LEU A 439 2.97 -5.03 -0.66
CA LEU A 439 3.57 -4.16 0.35
C LEU A 439 3.68 -4.92 1.67
N THR A 440 4.87 -4.90 2.25
CA THR A 440 5.18 -5.58 3.52
C THR A 440 5.43 -4.57 4.62
N ASP A 441 5.03 -4.94 5.83
CA ASP A 441 5.27 -4.20 7.05
C ASP A 441 6.65 -4.49 7.63
N SER A 442 7.00 -3.82 8.74
CA SER A 442 8.26 -3.99 9.44
C SER A 442 8.42 -5.38 10.09
N ASP A 443 7.33 -6.14 10.34
CA ASP A 443 7.40 -7.57 10.69
C ASP A 443 7.56 -8.51 9.49
N GLY A 444 7.57 -7.97 8.26
CA GLY A 444 7.66 -8.73 7.02
C GLY A 444 6.35 -9.37 6.56
N LYS A 445 5.24 -9.18 7.27
CA LYS A 445 3.90 -9.59 6.79
C LYS A 445 3.40 -8.60 5.75
N ARG A 446 2.44 -9.03 4.93
CA ARG A 446 1.78 -8.15 3.96
C ARG A 446 0.77 -7.25 4.66
N MET A 447 0.74 -5.98 4.28
CA MET A 447 -0.28 -5.04 4.73
C MET A 447 -1.63 -5.38 4.08
N ALA A 448 -2.71 -5.28 4.85
CA ALA A 448 -4.07 -5.50 4.35
C ALA A 448 -4.63 -4.17 3.83
N LEU A 449 -4.39 -3.89 2.55
CA LEU A 449 -4.87 -2.69 1.88
C LEU A 449 -5.98 -3.06 0.90
N ASP A 450 -7.22 -2.75 1.23
CA ASP A 450 -8.38 -3.04 0.39
C ASP A 450 -8.54 -1.98 -0.70
N ILE A 451 -8.09 -2.30 -1.92
CA ILE A 451 -8.00 -1.31 -3.00
C ILE A 451 -9.38 -0.84 -3.48
N ASP A 452 -9.62 0.47 -3.35
CA ASP A 452 -10.67 1.19 -4.08
C ASP A 452 -10.16 1.81 -5.38
N PHE A 453 -11.03 1.99 -6.37
CA PHE A 453 -10.70 2.54 -7.69
C PHE A 453 -11.13 4.00 -7.84
N THR A 454 -10.26 4.84 -8.41
CA THR A 454 -10.55 6.23 -8.78
C THR A 454 -11.79 6.30 -9.69
N GLU A 455 -11.87 5.40 -10.66
CA GLU A 455 -13.04 5.23 -11.53
C GLU A 455 -13.09 3.78 -12.04
N GLN A 456 -14.31 3.28 -12.27
CA GLN A 456 -14.55 2.03 -12.97
C GLN A 456 -15.29 2.33 -14.28
N TYR A 457 -14.80 1.81 -15.41
CA TYR A 457 -15.39 2.06 -16.72
C TYR A 457 -15.55 0.77 -17.51
N LEU A 458 -16.75 0.55 -18.08
CA LEU A 458 -17.08 -0.60 -18.92
C LEU A 458 -17.23 -0.17 -20.38
N PHE A 459 -16.42 -0.74 -21.26
CA PHE A 459 -16.58 -0.61 -22.71
C PHE A 459 -17.60 -1.62 -23.22
N THR A 460 -18.71 -1.13 -23.79
CA THR A 460 -19.77 -1.95 -24.41
C THR A 460 -19.84 -1.82 -25.94
N ASP A 461 -19.22 -0.78 -26.51
CA ASP A 461 -19.18 -0.45 -27.94
C ASP A 461 -17.94 0.42 -28.24
N ILE A 462 -17.78 0.88 -29.48
CA ILE A 462 -16.77 1.84 -29.93
C ILE A 462 -16.87 3.14 -29.14
N ALA A 463 -15.96 3.34 -28.20
CA ALA A 463 -15.82 4.53 -27.40
C ALA A 463 -14.33 4.90 -27.20
N ASN A 464 -14.13 6.15 -26.77
CA ASN A 464 -12.85 6.64 -26.28
C ASN A 464 -13.03 7.10 -24.83
N LYS A 465 -12.09 6.72 -23.96
CA LYS A 465 -12.07 7.14 -22.56
C LYS A 465 -10.68 7.62 -22.19
N GLU A 466 -10.61 8.75 -21.50
CA GLU A 466 -9.38 9.30 -20.94
C GLU A 466 -9.31 8.98 -19.44
N PHE A 467 -8.12 8.58 -19.00
CA PHE A 467 -7.76 8.30 -17.61
C PHE A 467 -6.55 9.16 -17.25
N SER A 468 -6.62 9.94 -16.17
CA SER A 468 -5.63 10.99 -15.89
C SER A 468 -5.03 10.92 -14.49
N GLY A 469 -3.69 10.89 -14.43
CA GLY A 469 -2.90 10.95 -13.22
C GLY A 469 -2.36 12.36 -12.92
N HIS A 470 -2.33 12.71 -11.64
CA HIS A 470 -1.73 13.93 -11.12
C HIS A 470 -0.45 13.64 -10.32
N PRO A 471 0.39 14.66 -10.05
CA PRO A 471 1.69 14.46 -9.42
C PRO A 471 1.55 13.82 -8.04
N PHE A 472 2.19 12.67 -7.83
CA PHE A 472 2.16 11.90 -6.58
C PHE A 472 0.75 11.48 -6.09
N VAL A 473 -0.23 11.41 -6.99
CA VAL A 473 -1.54 10.80 -6.72
C VAL A 473 -1.51 9.36 -7.20
N LEU A 474 -1.97 8.43 -6.37
CA LEU A 474 -2.01 7.00 -6.66
C LEU A 474 -3.28 6.63 -7.46
N THR A 475 -3.47 7.27 -8.62
CA THR A 475 -4.67 7.03 -9.44
C THR A 475 -4.66 5.63 -10.02
N ARG A 476 -5.82 4.98 -9.94
CA ARG A 476 -6.00 3.57 -10.28
C ARG A 476 -7.41 3.33 -10.76
N TYR A 477 -7.54 2.66 -11.87
CA TYR A 477 -8.79 2.49 -12.59
C TYR A 477 -9.09 1.02 -12.80
N ARG A 478 -10.36 0.66 -12.73
CA ARG A 478 -10.84 -0.63 -13.23
C ARG A 478 -11.43 -0.40 -14.61
N VAL A 479 -10.84 -1.02 -15.61
CA VAL A 479 -11.27 -0.90 -17.01
C VAL A 479 -11.75 -2.25 -17.48
N SER A 480 -13.03 -2.35 -17.77
CA SER A 480 -13.71 -3.58 -18.13
C SER A 480 -14.19 -3.54 -19.57
N PHE A 481 -14.29 -4.72 -20.17
CA PHE A 481 -14.83 -4.94 -21.51
C PHE A 481 -15.99 -5.90 -21.40
N ASP A 482 -17.11 -5.52 -21.99
CA ASP A 482 -18.38 -6.26 -21.94
C ASP A 482 -18.18 -7.72 -22.35
N SER A 483 -18.83 -8.62 -21.59
CA SER A 483 -18.89 -10.04 -21.90
C SER A 483 -19.38 -10.31 -23.33
N GLU A 484 -19.01 -11.48 -23.86
CA GLU A 484 -19.39 -11.96 -25.19
C GLU A 484 -18.97 -11.05 -26.35
N LYS A 485 -17.98 -10.17 -26.16
CA LYS A 485 -17.48 -9.25 -27.17
C LYS A 485 -15.96 -9.22 -27.22
N SER A 486 -15.44 -9.04 -28.42
CA SER A 486 -14.03 -8.77 -28.69
C SER A 486 -13.86 -7.36 -29.24
N PHE A 487 -12.91 -6.64 -28.64
CA PHE A 487 -12.60 -5.25 -28.91
C PHE A 487 -11.20 -5.15 -29.50
N ALA A 488 -11.06 -4.44 -30.63
CA ALA A 488 -9.76 -3.91 -31.04
C ALA A 488 -9.51 -2.62 -30.26
N VAL A 489 -8.37 -2.53 -29.58
CA VAL A 489 -8.09 -1.43 -28.65
C VAL A 489 -6.79 -0.73 -29.01
N GLU A 490 -6.83 0.59 -29.00
CA GLU A 490 -5.68 1.46 -29.17
C GLU A 490 -5.47 2.26 -27.88
N GLY A 491 -4.25 2.23 -27.35
CA GLY A 491 -3.82 3.05 -26.23
C GLY A 491 -2.98 4.22 -26.73
N LEU A 492 -3.32 5.43 -26.33
CA LEU A 492 -2.50 6.62 -26.52
C LEU A 492 -2.14 7.22 -25.18
N SER A 493 -0.84 7.36 -24.95
CA SER A 493 -0.29 8.01 -23.78
C SER A 493 0.11 9.46 -24.08
N ASP A 494 -0.32 10.42 -23.27
CA ASP A 494 0.07 11.83 -23.36
C ASP A 494 0.55 12.38 -22.00
N GLY A 495 1.48 13.34 -22.04
CA GLY A 495 2.08 13.95 -20.85
C GLY A 495 3.18 13.14 -20.16
N ASP A 496 3.92 13.81 -19.28
CA ASP A 496 5.01 13.23 -18.50
C ASP A 496 4.47 12.30 -17.41
N GLY A 497 5.05 11.11 -17.30
CA GLY A 497 4.70 10.14 -16.28
C GLY A 497 4.67 8.73 -16.82
N ARG A 498 4.04 7.85 -16.05
CA ARG A 498 3.99 6.41 -16.32
C ARG A 498 2.58 5.88 -16.23
N SER A 499 2.34 4.84 -16.99
CA SER A 499 1.15 4.01 -16.87
C SER A 499 1.53 2.58 -17.15
N ALA A 500 0.78 1.68 -16.55
CA ALA A 500 0.80 0.28 -16.95
C ALA A 500 -0.53 -0.35 -16.62
N TRP A 501 -0.72 -1.51 -17.22
CA TRP A 501 -1.92 -2.30 -17.13
C TRP A 501 -1.57 -3.71 -16.68
N ARG A 502 -2.50 -4.33 -15.96
CA ARG A 502 -2.49 -5.78 -15.73
C ARG A 502 -3.91 -6.32 -15.68
N ALA A 503 -4.07 -7.61 -15.94
CA ALA A 503 -5.35 -8.27 -15.77
C ALA A 503 -5.81 -8.17 -14.30
N PHE A 504 -7.10 -7.95 -14.08
CA PHE A 504 -7.69 -7.96 -12.75
C PHE A 504 -7.51 -9.35 -12.10
N GLY A 505 -7.30 -9.42 -10.80
CA GLY A 505 -7.03 -10.68 -10.08
C GLY A 505 -5.62 -11.28 -10.28
N SER A 506 -4.82 -10.79 -11.24
CA SER A 506 -3.40 -11.18 -11.35
C SER A 506 -2.50 -10.41 -10.36
N VAL A 507 -1.25 -10.86 -10.20
CA VAL A 507 -0.21 -10.15 -9.43
C VAL A 507 0.98 -9.93 -10.35
N GLY A 508 1.48 -8.69 -10.44
CA GLY A 508 2.53 -8.33 -11.38
C GLY A 508 2.02 -8.27 -12.83
N GLY A 509 2.90 -8.59 -13.79
CA GLY A 509 2.53 -8.60 -15.22
C GLY A 509 2.25 -7.21 -15.81
N TRP A 510 2.66 -6.15 -15.12
CA TRP A 510 2.49 -4.76 -15.57
C TRP A 510 3.16 -4.51 -16.92
N GLY A 511 2.35 -4.09 -17.90
CA GLY A 511 2.82 -3.84 -19.26
C GLY A 511 1.97 -2.84 -20.02
N THR A 512 2.19 -2.81 -21.33
CA THR A 512 1.38 -2.03 -22.27
C THR A 512 -0.01 -2.64 -22.42
N PHE A 513 -0.99 -1.80 -22.74
CA PHE A 513 -2.35 -2.27 -22.99
C PHE A 513 -2.39 -3.26 -24.17
N PRO A 514 -3.15 -4.37 -24.09
CA PRO A 514 -3.27 -5.28 -25.22
C PRO A 514 -4.01 -4.62 -26.38
N VAL A 515 -3.58 -4.93 -27.60
CA VAL A 515 -4.23 -4.42 -28.84
C VAL A 515 -5.61 -5.03 -29.09
N THR A 516 -5.94 -6.08 -28.33
CA THR A 516 -7.23 -6.78 -28.36
C THR A 516 -7.66 -7.12 -26.94
N ALA A 517 -8.91 -6.85 -26.59
CA ALA A 517 -9.53 -7.28 -25.35
C ALA A 517 -10.79 -8.07 -25.68
N ALA A 518 -10.91 -9.31 -25.22
CA ALA A 518 -12.08 -10.13 -25.48
C ALA A 518 -12.71 -10.58 -24.17
N GLY A 519 -13.92 -10.09 -23.88
CA GLY A 519 -14.74 -10.57 -22.78
C GLY A 519 -15.13 -12.03 -23.01
N GLY A 520 -15.10 -12.82 -21.93
CA GLY A 520 -15.59 -14.19 -21.93
C GLY A 520 -17.08 -14.25 -21.63
N CYS A 521 -17.46 -15.16 -20.75
CA CYS A 521 -18.80 -15.26 -20.16
C CYS A 521 -19.04 -14.14 -19.13
N GLU A 522 -17.97 -13.54 -18.62
CA GLU A 522 -17.96 -12.38 -17.74
C GLU A 522 -17.13 -11.25 -18.36
N ASP A 523 -17.30 -10.04 -17.81
CA ASP A 523 -16.55 -8.86 -18.25
C ASP A 523 -15.05 -9.05 -18.01
N LEU A 524 -14.25 -8.88 -19.06
CA LEU A 524 -12.79 -8.89 -18.93
C LEU A 524 -12.34 -7.58 -18.28
N SER A 525 -11.78 -7.68 -17.07
CA SER A 525 -11.35 -6.51 -16.29
C SER A 525 -9.83 -6.37 -16.26
N TYR A 526 -9.35 -5.13 -16.36
CA TYR A 526 -7.95 -4.73 -16.16
C TYR A 526 -7.85 -3.69 -15.05
N ILE A 527 -6.69 -3.66 -14.39
CA ILE A 527 -6.27 -2.54 -13.55
C ILE A 527 -5.31 -1.68 -14.38
N LEU A 528 -5.61 -0.38 -14.47
CA LEU A 528 -4.74 0.66 -15.01
C LEU A 528 -4.29 1.56 -13.85
N TYR A 529 -3.03 1.97 -13.85
CA TYR A 529 -2.64 3.21 -13.16
C TYR A 529 -2.11 4.23 -14.17
N ALA A 530 -2.37 5.51 -13.90
CA ALA A 530 -1.74 6.63 -14.58
C ALA A 530 -1.14 7.55 -13.53
N ILE A 531 0.17 7.74 -13.53
CA ILE A 531 0.86 8.48 -12.47
C ILE A 531 1.89 9.42 -13.06
N THR A 532 2.22 10.47 -12.33
CA THR A 532 3.35 11.34 -12.65
C THR A 532 4.01 11.82 -11.37
N THR A 533 5.29 12.17 -11.45
CA THR A 533 6.03 12.82 -10.37
C THR A 533 6.43 14.25 -10.73
N THR A 534 6.15 14.69 -11.97
CA THR A 534 6.51 16.03 -12.44
C THR A 534 5.52 17.06 -11.91
N PRO A 535 5.95 18.09 -11.15
CA PRO A 535 5.04 19.09 -10.63
C PRO A 535 4.20 19.75 -11.72
N SER A 536 2.90 19.88 -11.46
CA SER A 536 1.89 20.42 -12.40
C SER A 536 1.66 19.63 -13.69
N ALA A 537 2.36 18.52 -13.92
CA ALA A 537 2.08 17.65 -15.05
C ALA A 537 0.78 16.87 -14.84
N VAL A 538 0.17 16.45 -15.95
CA VAL A 538 -0.93 15.50 -15.97
C VAL A 538 -0.51 14.38 -16.91
N ARG A 539 -0.61 13.14 -16.45
CA ARG A 539 -0.41 11.95 -17.28
C ARG A 539 -1.77 11.47 -17.76
N THR A 540 -2.03 11.45 -19.05
CA THR A 540 -3.31 10.95 -19.60
C THR A 540 -3.09 9.69 -20.42
N GLU A 541 -3.87 8.66 -20.14
CA GLU A 541 -4.04 7.47 -20.97
C GLU A 541 -5.41 7.52 -21.64
N THR A 542 -5.41 7.59 -22.97
CA THR A 542 -6.62 7.42 -23.77
C THR A 542 -6.71 5.97 -24.22
N VAL A 543 -7.83 5.33 -23.88
CA VAL A 543 -8.21 4.02 -24.43
C VAL A 543 -9.31 4.20 -25.45
N ALA A 544 -9.04 3.78 -26.67
CA ALA A 544 -9.97 3.83 -27.79
C ALA A 544 -10.29 2.41 -28.26
N THR A 545 -11.55 2.00 -28.19
CA THR A 545 -12.02 0.77 -28.85
C THR A 545 -12.41 1.12 -30.27
N THR A 546 -11.72 0.58 -31.28
CA THR A 546 -11.91 0.97 -32.70
C THR A 546 -12.78 0.00 -33.48
N MET A 547 -12.95 -1.22 -32.97
CA MET A 547 -13.80 -2.25 -33.52
C MET A 547 -14.38 -3.09 -32.39
N VAL A 548 -15.64 -3.47 -32.51
CA VAL A 548 -16.30 -4.41 -31.61
C VAL A 548 -16.94 -5.51 -32.45
N THR A 549 -16.69 -6.75 -32.07
CA THR A 549 -17.23 -7.96 -32.70
C THR A 549 -17.83 -8.86 -31.64
N GLU A 550 -18.97 -9.47 -31.93
CA GLU A 550 -19.53 -10.52 -31.08
C GLU A 550 -18.52 -11.68 -30.96
N ALA A 551 -18.28 -12.10 -29.73
CA ALA A 551 -17.41 -13.19 -29.35
C ALA A 551 -18.14 -14.02 -28.28
N PRO A 552 -19.19 -14.78 -28.67
CA PRO A 552 -20.04 -15.49 -27.73
C PRO A 552 -19.19 -16.39 -26.82
N CYS A 553 -19.63 -16.58 -25.58
CA CYS A 553 -18.94 -17.50 -24.68
C CYS A 553 -19.53 -18.91 -24.77
N ASP A 554 -18.68 -19.93 -24.69
CA ASP A 554 -19.10 -21.31 -24.44
C ASP A 554 -18.86 -21.64 -22.96
N GLU A 555 -19.91 -21.54 -22.14
CA GLU A 555 -19.89 -21.91 -20.70
C GLU A 555 -19.37 -23.33 -20.47
N CYS A 556 -19.52 -24.23 -21.45
CA CYS A 556 -18.99 -25.57 -21.33
C CYS A 556 -17.47 -25.58 -21.18
N LEU A 557 -16.73 -24.61 -21.72
CA LEU A 557 -15.28 -24.60 -21.59
C LEU A 557 -14.78 -24.22 -20.20
N ILE A 558 -15.57 -23.52 -19.39
CA ILE A 558 -15.12 -23.01 -18.09
C ILE A 558 -14.72 -24.16 -17.16
N GLY A 559 -13.54 -24.02 -16.56
CA GLY A 559 -12.94 -25.00 -15.65
C GLY A 559 -11.56 -25.49 -16.08
N THR A 560 -11.05 -26.50 -15.38
CA THR A 560 -9.77 -27.16 -15.69
C THR A 560 -10.00 -28.51 -16.34
N TRP A 561 -9.26 -28.78 -17.40
CA TRP A 561 -9.34 -29.95 -18.25
C TRP A 561 -7.99 -30.65 -18.31
N GLU A 562 -7.97 -31.97 -18.24
CA GLU A 562 -6.77 -32.77 -18.47
C GLU A 562 -6.96 -33.72 -19.65
N ALA A 563 -5.96 -33.80 -20.53
CA ALA A 563 -5.99 -34.71 -21.66
C ALA A 563 -5.80 -36.14 -21.19
N THR A 564 -6.50 -37.08 -21.83
CA THR A 564 -6.22 -38.51 -21.64
C THR A 564 -4.91 -38.87 -22.32
N ASN A 565 -4.06 -39.66 -21.64
CA ASN A 565 -2.76 -40.09 -22.19
C ASN A 565 -2.90 -40.79 -23.54
N ASP A 566 -3.95 -41.59 -23.74
CA ASP A 566 -4.20 -42.28 -25.01
C ASP A 566 -4.43 -41.28 -26.15
N SER A 567 -5.20 -40.21 -25.92
CA SER A 567 -5.43 -39.16 -26.92
C SER A 567 -4.17 -38.32 -27.19
N VAL A 568 -3.34 -38.07 -26.17
CA VAL A 568 -2.05 -37.39 -26.34
C VAL A 568 -1.10 -38.25 -27.18
N ILE A 569 -1.03 -39.56 -26.93
CA ILE A 569 -0.22 -40.49 -27.73
C ILE A 569 -0.70 -40.50 -29.19
N ALA A 570 -2.02 -40.63 -29.42
CA ALA A 570 -2.59 -40.63 -30.76
C ALA A 570 -2.31 -39.33 -31.51
N TYR A 571 -2.53 -38.19 -30.85
CA TYR A 571 -2.22 -36.86 -31.38
C TYR A 571 -0.74 -36.73 -31.75
N MET A 572 0.17 -36.99 -30.80
CA MET A 572 1.62 -36.88 -31.01
C MET A 572 2.11 -37.83 -32.11
N GLN A 573 1.52 -39.02 -32.22
CA GLN A 573 1.83 -39.97 -33.29
C GLN A 573 1.37 -39.46 -34.66
N SER A 574 0.20 -38.81 -34.73
CA SER A 574 -0.35 -38.24 -35.97
C SER A 574 0.37 -36.96 -36.42
N ALA A 575 0.90 -36.20 -35.46
CA ALA A 575 1.72 -35.01 -35.70
C ALA A 575 3.12 -35.36 -36.23
N ALA A 576 3.60 -36.57 -35.96
CA ALA A 576 4.88 -37.03 -36.45
C ALA A 576 4.76 -37.44 -37.93
N VAL A 577 5.12 -36.53 -38.84
CA VAL A 577 5.01 -36.72 -40.30
C VAL A 577 6.24 -37.45 -40.86
N GLY A 578 6.01 -38.47 -41.69
CA GLY A 578 7.03 -39.19 -42.46
C GLY A 578 7.03 -40.70 -42.22
N ASP A 579 7.45 -41.48 -43.23
CA ASP A 579 7.47 -42.95 -43.16
C ASP A 579 8.35 -43.50 -42.03
N ASN A 580 9.25 -42.66 -41.49
CA ASN A 580 10.23 -43.00 -40.48
C ASN A 580 10.10 -42.14 -39.21
N ALA A 581 8.91 -41.60 -38.95
CA ALA A 581 8.62 -40.88 -37.71
C ALA A 581 8.78 -41.79 -36.47
N PRO A 582 9.26 -41.27 -35.33
CA PRO A 582 9.34 -42.05 -34.10
C PRO A 582 7.94 -42.52 -33.67
N LYS A 583 7.88 -43.74 -33.14
CA LYS A 583 6.64 -44.27 -32.56
C LYS A 583 6.51 -43.84 -31.11
N VAL A 584 5.41 -43.20 -30.75
CA VAL A 584 5.10 -42.87 -29.35
C VAL A 584 4.52 -44.12 -28.67
N GLU A 585 5.24 -44.69 -27.69
CA GLU A 585 4.86 -45.94 -27.01
C GLU A 585 4.01 -45.68 -25.76
N SER A 586 4.28 -44.60 -25.02
CA SER A 586 3.51 -44.22 -23.83
C SER A 586 3.61 -42.75 -23.49
N ALA A 587 2.64 -42.25 -22.72
CA ALA A 587 2.65 -40.94 -22.08
C ALA A 587 2.38 -41.08 -20.58
N ALA A 588 3.06 -40.29 -19.75
CA ALA A 588 2.84 -40.14 -18.31
C ALA A 588 2.92 -38.66 -17.92
N GLY A 589 2.30 -38.25 -16.81
CA GLY A 589 2.11 -36.82 -16.47
C GLY A 589 0.77 -36.29 -16.99
N SER A 590 0.61 -34.97 -17.09
CA SER A 590 -0.62 -34.39 -17.66
C SER A 590 -0.38 -33.25 -18.63
N MET A 591 -1.22 -33.17 -19.65
CA MET A 591 -1.44 -31.97 -20.47
C MET A 591 -2.77 -31.37 -20.03
N PHE A 592 -2.82 -30.05 -19.80
CA PHE A 592 -4.01 -29.41 -19.26
C PHE A 592 -4.42 -28.14 -20.03
N LEU A 593 -5.71 -27.83 -19.96
CA LEU A 593 -6.31 -26.54 -20.31
C LEU A 593 -7.06 -26.00 -19.09
N ARG A 594 -7.08 -24.69 -18.91
CA ARG A 594 -7.87 -23.99 -17.91
C ARG A 594 -8.49 -22.77 -18.57
N PHE A 595 -9.80 -22.64 -18.45
CA PHE A 595 -10.55 -21.51 -18.97
C PHE A 595 -11.32 -20.85 -17.83
N GLU A 596 -11.17 -19.54 -17.71
CA GLU A 596 -11.83 -18.70 -16.73
C GLU A 596 -13.01 -17.97 -17.38
N ALA A 597 -14.03 -17.64 -16.60
CA ALA A 597 -15.24 -16.99 -17.11
C ALA A 597 -14.97 -15.61 -17.72
N ASP A 598 -13.90 -14.91 -17.29
CA ASP A 598 -13.51 -13.60 -17.80
C ASP A 598 -12.85 -13.60 -19.19
N GLY A 599 -12.74 -14.77 -19.83
CA GLY A 599 -12.10 -14.91 -21.15
C GLY A 599 -10.59 -15.06 -21.08
N THR A 600 -10.01 -15.27 -19.90
CA THR A 600 -8.60 -15.66 -19.74
C THR A 600 -8.45 -17.16 -19.52
N GLY A 601 -7.26 -17.70 -19.79
CA GLY A 601 -7.00 -19.11 -19.56
C GLY A 601 -5.52 -19.45 -19.50
N ALA A 602 -5.24 -20.73 -19.26
CA ALA A 602 -3.91 -21.30 -19.30
C ALA A 602 -3.91 -22.67 -19.97
N ALA A 603 -2.81 -23.02 -20.62
CA ALA A 603 -2.59 -24.35 -21.18
C ALA A 603 -1.16 -24.77 -20.91
N GLY A 604 -0.91 -26.05 -20.65
CA GLY A 604 0.44 -26.47 -20.32
C GLY A 604 0.59 -27.95 -20.06
N TYR A 605 1.73 -28.27 -19.46
CA TYR A 605 2.14 -29.62 -19.11
C TYR A 605 2.60 -29.66 -17.66
N LYS A 606 2.30 -30.76 -16.97
CA LYS A 606 2.83 -31.09 -15.65
C LYS A 606 3.59 -32.39 -15.78
N GLU A 607 4.91 -32.26 -15.91
CA GLU A 607 5.82 -33.41 -16.09
C GLU A 607 5.34 -34.40 -17.17
N LEU A 608 4.85 -33.92 -18.31
CA LEU A 608 4.38 -34.80 -19.39
C LEU A 608 5.57 -35.49 -20.04
N VAL A 609 5.76 -36.78 -19.76
CA VAL A 609 6.81 -37.63 -20.31
C VAL A 609 6.26 -38.49 -21.44
N LEU A 610 6.76 -38.29 -22.65
CA LEU A 610 6.53 -39.14 -23.81
C LEU A 610 7.71 -40.10 -23.98
N HIS A 611 7.39 -41.39 -24.09
CA HIS A 611 8.34 -42.43 -24.43
C HIS A 611 8.21 -42.77 -25.91
N GLN A 612 9.30 -42.65 -26.66
CA GLN A 612 9.30 -42.85 -28.10
C GLN A 612 10.38 -43.87 -28.51
N ARG A 613 10.09 -44.64 -29.57
CA ARG A 613 11.03 -45.59 -30.17
C ARG A 613 11.16 -45.37 -31.67
N GLY A 614 12.40 -45.37 -32.17
CA GLY A 614 12.71 -45.32 -33.59
C GLY A 614 12.91 -43.90 -34.14
N GLY A 615 12.96 -43.77 -35.47
CA GLY A 615 13.30 -42.53 -36.19
C GLY A 615 14.36 -42.78 -37.28
N ASP A 616 14.34 -42.00 -38.36
CA ASP A 616 15.27 -42.09 -39.52
C ASP A 616 16.75 -42.25 -39.17
N TYR A 617 17.18 -41.70 -38.05
CA TYR A 617 18.59 -41.68 -37.61
C TYR A 617 18.84 -42.42 -36.30
N LEU A 618 17.81 -43.06 -35.74
CA LEU A 618 17.77 -43.59 -34.38
C LEU A 618 17.08 -44.97 -34.31
N GLU A 619 17.24 -45.81 -35.33
CA GLU A 619 16.77 -47.21 -35.27
C GLU A 619 17.35 -47.89 -34.01
N GLY A 620 16.47 -48.35 -33.12
CA GLY A 620 16.84 -49.00 -31.86
C GLY A 620 17.09 -48.07 -30.67
N ALA A 621 17.05 -46.74 -30.86
CA ALA A 621 17.11 -45.80 -29.74
C ALA A 621 15.73 -45.62 -29.08
N GLU A 622 15.77 -45.37 -27.79
CA GLU A 622 14.67 -44.91 -26.96
C GLU A 622 14.85 -43.41 -26.72
N VAL A 623 13.79 -42.63 -26.93
CA VAL A 623 13.78 -41.18 -26.74
C VAL A 623 12.71 -40.85 -25.70
N ILE A 624 13.13 -40.19 -24.62
CA ILE A 624 12.26 -39.69 -23.57
C ILE A 624 12.14 -38.18 -23.74
N VAL A 625 10.94 -37.69 -24.00
CA VAL A 625 10.65 -36.26 -24.15
C VAL A 625 9.80 -35.83 -22.96
N THR A 626 10.27 -34.87 -22.16
CA THR A 626 9.55 -34.33 -21.01
C THR A 626 9.15 -32.90 -21.29
N PHE A 627 7.86 -32.58 -21.17
CA PHE A 627 7.32 -31.23 -21.24
C PHE A 627 6.93 -30.77 -19.84
N ASP A 628 7.28 -29.53 -19.50
CA ASP A 628 6.89 -28.93 -18.23
C ASP A 628 6.71 -27.41 -18.36
N GLY A 629 5.72 -26.87 -17.65
CA GLY A 629 5.38 -25.45 -17.64
C GLY A 629 4.08 -25.12 -18.37
N SER A 630 3.75 -23.83 -18.49
CA SER A 630 2.47 -23.39 -19.04
C SER A 630 2.57 -22.10 -19.86
N SER A 631 1.57 -21.88 -20.70
CA SER A 631 1.22 -20.61 -21.31
C SER A 631 -0.09 -20.09 -20.73
N SER A 632 -0.25 -18.78 -20.59
CA SER A 632 -1.51 -18.16 -20.20
C SER A 632 -1.81 -16.91 -21.00
N GLY A 633 -3.08 -16.61 -21.26
CA GLY A 633 -3.50 -15.44 -22.03
C GLY A 633 -5.00 -15.40 -22.28
N PRO A 634 -5.49 -14.41 -23.03
CA PRO A 634 -6.91 -14.32 -23.40
C PRO A 634 -7.30 -15.41 -24.40
N TYR A 635 -8.55 -15.86 -24.38
CA TYR A 635 -9.11 -16.79 -25.36
C TYR A 635 -10.49 -16.36 -25.83
N THR A 636 -10.88 -16.83 -27.01
CA THR A 636 -12.24 -16.71 -27.56
C THR A 636 -12.70 -18.06 -28.07
N ALA A 637 -14.01 -18.32 -27.98
CA ALA A 637 -14.57 -19.60 -28.36
C ALA A 637 -15.99 -19.44 -28.91
N ASP A 638 -16.23 -19.72 -30.18
CA ASP A 638 -17.53 -19.47 -30.83
C ASP A 638 -18.50 -20.67 -30.83
N GLY A 639 -18.26 -21.64 -29.94
CA GLY A 639 -18.92 -22.96 -29.92
C GLY A 639 -18.37 -23.97 -30.93
N PHE A 640 -17.48 -23.57 -31.85
CA PHE A 640 -16.90 -24.46 -32.87
C PHE A 640 -15.38 -24.39 -32.92
N ALA A 641 -14.80 -23.22 -32.70
CA ALA A 641 -13.38 -22.95 -32.76
C ALA A 641 -12.92 -22.15 -31.54
N LEU A 642 -11.79 -22.57 -30.99
CA LEU A 642 -11.08 -21.96 -29.87
C LEU A 642 -9.84 -21.25 -30.41
N THR A 643 -9.64 -19.98 -30.05
CA THR A 643 -8.42 -19.22 -30.40
C THR A 643 -7.90 -18.50 -29.13
N GLY A 644 -6.59 -18.51 -28.84
CA GLY A 644 -6.05 -17.69 -27.74
C GLY A 644 -4.82 -18.22 -26.98
N LEU A 645 -4.75 -17.90 -25.69
CA LEU A 645 -3.71 -18.29 -24.72
C LEU A 645 -2.29 -17.79 -25.00
N SER A 646 -2.14 -16.84 -25.93
CA SER A 646 -0.86 -16.35 -26.46
C SER A 646 -0.21 -15.25 -25.61
N GLY A 647 -0.34 -15.32 -24.29
CA GLY A 647 0.27 -14.34 -23.39
C GLY A 647 1.68 -14.77 -22.95
N THR A 648 1.85 -15.04 -21.67
CA THR A 648 3.13 -15.49 -21.10
C THR A 648 3.33 -16.97 -21.33
N THR A 649 4.41 -17.37 -21.99
CA THR A 649 4.78 -18.78 -22.18
C THR A 649 6.05 -19.12 -21.42
N ALA A 650 5.98 -20.12 -20.56
CA ALA A 650 7.09 -20.64 -19.76
C ALA A 650 7.15 -22.16 -19.85
N ILE A 651 7.11 -22.72 -21.06
CA ILE A 651 7.15 -24.16 -21.30
C ILE A 651 8.57 -24.58 -21.66
N SER A 652 9.04 -25.67 -21.08
CA SER A 652 10.33 -26.28 -21.39
C SER A 652 10.16 -27.71 -21.89
N VAL A 653 11.03 -28.10 -22.83
CA VAL A 653 11.10 -29.47 -23.35
C VAL A 653 12.48 -30.03 -23.08
N SER A 654 12.51 -31.17 -22.42
CA SER A 654 13.72 -31.94 -22.16
C SER A 654 13.73 -33.22 -22.98
N VAL A 655 14.76 -33.43 -23.80
CA VAL A 655 14.93 -34.65 -24.61
C VAL A 655 16.09 -35.45 -24.07
N GLN A 656 15.85 -36.71 -23.74
CA GLN A 656 16.87 -37.70 -23.35
C GLN A 656 16.86 -38.85 -24.34
N ILE A 657 18.05 -39.25 -24.80
CA ILE A 657 18.21 -40.36 -25.75
C ILE A 657 18.95 -41.49 -25.05
N ILE A 658 18.45 -42.70 -25.22
CA ILE A 658 18.97 -43.94 -24.67
C ILE A 658 19.24 -44.89 -25.83
N VAL A 659 20.49 -45.34 -25.97
CA VAL A 659 20.89 -46.35 -26.97
C VAL A 659 21.45 -47.54 -26.23
N ASP A 660 20.92 -48.73 -26.49
CA ASP A 660 21.30 -49.98 -25.81
C ASP A 660 21.31 -49.86 -24.28
N GLY A 661 20.32 -49.16 -23.71
CA GLY A 661 20.19 -48.92 -22.26
C GLY A 661 21.16 -47.88 -21.69
N THR A 662 21.99 -47.22 -22.51
CA THR A 662 22.90 -46.16 -22.07
C THR A 662 22.36 -44.78 -22.48
N SER A 663 22.15 -43.90 -21.51
CA SER A 663 21.78 -42.51 -21.81
C SER A 663 22.94 -41.74 -22.43
N LEU A 664 22.68 -41.05 -23.55
CA LEU A 664 23.64 -40.19 -24.24
C LEU A 664 23.68 -38.75 -23.68
N GLY A 665 22.81 -38.46 -22.69
CA GLY A 665 22.60 -37.14 -22.09
C GLY A 665 21.17 -36.64 -22.27
N SER A 666 20.86 -35.52 -21.63
CA SER A 666 19.62 -34.77 -21.82
C SER A 666 19.92 -33.33 -22.26
N THR A 667 19.00 -32.74 -23.01
CA THR A 667 19.01 -31.32 -23.37
C THR A 667 17.66 -30.71 -23.05
N THR A 668 17.65 -29.51 -22.48
CA THR A 668 16.42 -28.77 -22.18
C THR A 668 16.39 -27.49 -23.00
N THR A 669 15.26 -27.20 -23.64
CA THR A 669 15.08 -26.01 -24.46
C THR A 669 13.70 -25.41 -24.17
N PRO A 670 13.58 -24.08 -23.98
CA PRO A 670 12.27 -23.44 -23.86
C PRO A 670 11.52 -23.56 -25.19
N LEU A 671 10.24 -23.94 -25.13
CA LEU A 671 9.35 -23.87 -26.29
C LEU A 671 8.93 -22.42 -26.55
N ARG A 672 8.76 -22.09 -27.82
CA ARG A 672 8.17 -20.81 -28.19
C ARG A 672 6.64 -20.91 -28.15
N PRO A 673 5.91 -19.79 -28.00
CA PRO A 673 4.46 -19.80 -28.06
C PRO A 673 3.93 -20.47 -29.34
N GLU A 674 4.58 -20.26 -30.48
CA GLU A 674 4.15 -20.87 -31.75
C GLU A 674 4.29 -22.41 -31.81
N ASP A 675 5.09 -23.02 -30.91
CA ASP A 675 5.36 -24.46 -30.93
C ASP A 675 4.33 -25.27 -30.12
N PHE A 676 3.41 -24.62 -29.41
CA PHE A 676 2.44 -25.31 -28.55
C PHE A 676 1.09 -25.52 -29.27
N PRO A 677 0.62 -26.78 -29.35
CA PRO A 677 -0.35 -27.20 -30.36
C PRO A 677 -1.79 -26.75 -30.09
N VAL A 678 -2.14 -26.38 -28.85
CA VAL A 678 -3.53 -26.06 -28.49
C VAL A 678 -3.65 -24.57 -28.21
N GLY A 679 -4.51 -23.89 -28.98
CA GLY A 679 -4.97 -22.53 -28.69
C GLY A 679 -4.08 -21.41 -29.24
N LEU A 680 -2.78 -21.58 -29.43
CA LEU A 680 -1.88 -20.45 -29.66
C LEU A 680 -1.97 -19.89 -31.09
N GLY A 681 -2.74 -18.80 -31.23
CA GLY A 681 -2.82 -17.96 -32.42
C GLY A 681 -3.54 -18.57 -33.63
N THR A 682 -3.81 -19.88 -33.63
CA THR A 682 -4.52 -20.56 -34.72
C THR A 682 -5.84 -21.13 -34.21
N PRO A 683 -6.97 -20.85 -34.89
CA PRO A 683 -8.27 -21.42 -34.52
C PRO A 683 -8.21 -22.95 -34.48
N THR A 684 -8.51 -23.52 -33.31
CA THR A 684 -8.55 -24.95 -33.04
C THR A 684 -10.00 -25.38 -32.97
N ALA A 685 -10.44 -26.28 -33.86
CA ALA A 685 -11.80 -26.80 -33.78
C ALA A 685 -11.98 -27.57 -32.46
N TYR A 686 -13.17 -27.48 -31.86
CA TYR A 686 -13.49 -28.21 -30.63
C TYR A 686 -14.97 -28.58 -30.53
N THR A 687 -15.26 -29.48 -29.60
CA THR A 687 -16.62 -29.76 -29.10
C THR A 687 -16.55 -29.89 -27.59
N CYS A 688 -17.50 -29.29 -26.89
CA CYS A 688 -17.62 -29.41 -25.45
C CYS A 688 -19.03 -29.88 -25.07
N GLU A 689 -19.11 -30.97 -24.30
CA GLU A 689 -20.37 -31.50 -23.78
C GLU A 689 -20.17 -32.05 -22.37
N GLY A 690 -20.76 -31.40 -21.37
CA GLY A 690 -20.61 -31.78 -19.96
C GLY A 690 -19.15 -31.77 -19.51
N ASP A 691 -18.66 -32.92 -19.04
CA ASP A 691 -17.27 -33.08 -18.56
C ASP A 691 -16.31 -33.56 -19.66
N SER A 692 -16.70 -33.50 -20.93
CA SER A 692 -15.89 -33.94 -22.07
C SER A 692 -15.63 -32.78 -23.04
N LEU A 693 -14.35 -32.51 -23.28
CA LEU A 693 -13.88 -31.58 -24.30
C LEU A 693 -13.06 -32.38 -25.31
N THR A 694 -13.23 -32.11 -26.60
CA THR A 694 -12.40 -32.68 -27.66
C THR A 694 -11.88 -31.53 -28.51
N THR A 695 -10.57 -31.50 -28.76
CA THR A 695 -9.93 -30.49 -29.61
C THR A 695 -9.24 -31.14 -30.80
N TRP A 696 -9.19 -30.43 -31.92
CA TRP A 696 -8.48 -30.83 -33.14
C TRP A 696 -7.42 -29.78 -33.48
N PRO A 697 -6.23 -29.83 -32.84
CA PRO A 697 -5.13 -28.91 -33.10
C PRO A 697 -4.80 -28.82 -34.59
N PRO A 698 -4.68 -27.63 -35.19
CA PRO A 698 -4.31 -27.52 -36.59
C PRO A 698 -2.86 -27.97 -36.79
N ILE A 699 -2.61 -28.81 -37.79
CA ILE A 699 -1.26 -29.11 -38.30
C ILE A 699 -1.22 -28.83 -39.79
N GLU A 700 -0.15 -28.16 -40.23
CA GLU A 700 0.03 -27.84 -41.63
C GLU A 700 0.16 -29.14 -42.47
N GLY A 701 -0.73 -29.33 -43.44
CA GLY A 701 -0.63 -30.41 -44.42
C GLY A 701 -1.15 -31.79 -43.99
N GLY A 702 -1.83 -31.92 -42.84
CA GLY A 702 -2.36 -33.21 -42.39
C GLY A 702 -3.60 -33.12 -41.49
N ALA A 703 -4.42 -34.17 -41.51
CA ALA A 703 -5.42 -34.40 -40.48
C ALA A 703 -4.75 -35.06 -39.28
N VAL A 704 -5.03 -34.57 -38.07
CA VAL A 704 -4.53 -35.15 -36.83
C VAL A 704 -5.63 -35.85 -36.06
N GLU A 705 -5.21 -36.78 -35.21
CA GLU A 705 -6.09 -37.37 -34.20
C GLU A 705 -6.47 -36.30 -33.15
N PRO A 706 -7.72 -36.30 -32.66
CA PRO A 706 -8.14 -35.35 -31.63
C PRO A 706 -7.47 -35.60 -30.28
N VAL A 707 -7.35 -34.53 -29.49
CA VAL A 707 -7.04 -34.64 -28.06
C VAL A 707 -8.35 -34.63 -27.29
N VAL A 708 -8.55 -35.64 -26.43
CA VAL A 708 -9.75 -35.81 -25.61
C VAL A 708 -9.41 -35.43 -24.17
N TRP A 709 -10.18 -34.50 -23.64
CA TRP A 709 -9.99 -33.90 -22.33
C TRP A 709 -11.17 -34.23 -21.44
N PHE A 710 -10.90 -34.39 -20.15
CA PHE A 710 -11.92 -34.53 -19.12
C PHE A 710 -11.79 -33.41 -18.10
N ARG A 711 -12.94 -32.91 -17.63
CA ARG A 711 -12.98 -31.84 -16.63
C ARG A 711 -12.54 -32.38 -15.27
N VAL A 712 -11.53 -31.75 -14.67
CA VAL A 712 -11.02 -32.08 -13.33
C VAL A 712 -11.53 -31.13 -12.26
N SER A 713 -11.88 -29.90 -12.64
CA SER A 713 -12.58 -28.95 -11.78
C SER A 713 -13.51 -28.07 -12.63
N PRO A 714 -14.69 -27.69 -12.11
CA PRO A 714 -15.48 -26.62 -12.69
C PRO A 714 -14.74 -25.27 -12.63
#